data_AF-W1VTB6-F1
#
_entry.id   AF-W1VTB6-F1
#
_cell.length_a   1.000
_cell.length_b   1.000
_cell.length_c   1.000
_cell.angle_alpha   90.00
_cell.angle_beta   90.00
_cell.angle_gamma   90.00
#
_symmetry.space_group_name_H-M   'P 1'
#
loop_
_entity.id
_entity.type
_entity.pdbx_description
1 polymer ?
#
loop_
_entity_poly.entity_id
_entity_poly.type
_entity_poly.pdbx_seq_one_letter_code
_entity_poly.pdbx_strand_id
1 'polypeptide(L)'
;DKQRIHNNRLQVTNQYVVEDGAHHNRYDVTILVNGLPLVHIELKRRGVAIREAFNQINRYQRDSFWAGAGLFGYVQIFIISNGTHTKYYANTTRFDHITESTRGRRESKAANSDSFEFTSWWTDSDNQPISDLIDFARTFLAKHTLLAVLTRYCVFTTQHKLMVMRPYQIAATEAILRKIKTSSLNKQVGTIAAGGYIWHTTGSGKTLTSFKTAKLAAGMEGIDKVIFVVDRKDLDHQTIKEYNRFAEGTVSANQSTTKLTAQINDPTVPIIVTTIQKLSNFVGRHRQHAVYDGHVVLIFDECHRSQFGDMHTAITKAFRNYHLFGFTGTPIFAANAGTGGNAMLRTTPQAFGSQLHSYTIVNAIADKNVLPFRIDYIDTVHMRTDVADAEVSAVDSERALLAPQRLSQIVTYIREHFDAKTKRSSSYALGQKRVRGFNSLFATASIPAARAYYEEFRRQQEGLPSDQRLTIGIVYSYAANADAPGETLADETVDPTALSVDDRNFLDRAIKDYNQQFGTAYDTSAEGFEGYYEDLSRRLTDRSIDLVIVVNMFLTGFDSKTLNTLWVDKSLRAHGLIQAYSRTNRILNSVKTYGNIVCFRDLQEATDEAIALFGNKDAGGIVLLKPYQEYLQEYLSKIAELRSAFEPGERIDSELAQKDFIQAFGAILRLRNILTSFDDFAADDVLSEADFADYRSTYVDLYDELRHRSASEKEDINDDLVFEIELVKQVEVGVDYILMLVEQHRAGKADGEDREVPVEITRAIASSPTLHSKRDLIEDFVRSVSAKGDVSEQWRAFITDRREAELTDMIGAENLQEPGTRNLVAAAMRDGVVPTDGTAMNNVLPRMSRFHRPVAGEDSREVKKARVLAALAAYVERFRGLGEE
;
A
#
# COMPACT_ATOMS: atom_id res chain seq x y z
N ASP A 1 9.44 19.13 -28.12
CA ASP A 1 8.44 18.64 -29.08
C ASP A 1 7.91 17.26 -28.64
N LYS A 2 6.61 17.15 -28.32
CA LYS A 2 5.99 15.88 -27.90
C LYS A 2 5.43 15.06 -29.06
N GLN A 3 5.14 15.70 -30.20
CA GLN A 3 4.61 15.03 -31.39
C GLN A 3 5.75 14.37 -32.18
N ARG A 4 6.83 15.13 -32.41
CA ARG A 4 8.04 14.66 -33.09
C ARG A 4 9.19 14.61 -32.09
N ILE A 5 9.19 13.56 -31.27
CA ILE A 5 10.13 13.43 -30.15
C ILE A 5 11.61 13.53 -30.58
N HIS A 6 11.96 13.13 -31.80
CA HIS A 6 13.33 13.19 -32.32
C HIS A 6 13.85 14.62 -32.57
N ASN A 7 12.96 15.62 -32.63
CA ASN A 7 13.34 17.04 -32.68
C ASN A 7 13.99 17.53 -31.38
N ASN A 8 13.81 16.80 -30.27
CA ASN A 8 14.48 17.14 -29.02
C ASN A 8 15.97 16.74 -29.07
N ARG A 9 16.81 17.56 -28.45
CA ARG A 9 18.24 17.33 -28.27
C ARG A 9 18.51 16.74 -26.89
N LEU A 10 19.30 15.67 -26.86
CA LEU A 10 19.82 15.09 -25.61
C LEU A 10 21.24 15.59 -25.38
N GLN A 11 21.57 15.91 -24.14
CA GLN A 11 22.91 16.21 -23.68
C GLN A 11 23.14 15.45 -22.37
N VAL A 12 24.38 15.16 -22.03
CA VAL A 12 24.75 14.48 -20.78
C VAL A 12 25.79 15.33 -20.07
N THR A 13 25.61 15.51 -18.77
CA THR A 13 26.61 16.08 -17.88
C THR A 13 26.93 15.06 -16.80
N ASN A 14 28.15 15.09 -16.28
CA ASN A 14 28.59 14.21 -15.21
C ASN A 14 29.34 15.00 -14.14
N GLN A 15 29.32 14.47 -12.92
CA GLN A 15 30.12 14.95 -11.80
C GLN A 15 29.93 16.45 -11.51
N TYR A 16 28.67 16.90 -11.57
CA TYR A 16 28.30 18.28 -11.32
C TYR A 16 28.36 18.56 -9.81
N VAL A 17 29.15 19.56 -9.41
CA VAL A 17 29.35 19.94 -8.00
C VAL A 17 28.48 21.16 -7.70
N VAL A 18 27.68 21.08 -6.63
CA VAL A 18 26.93 22.23 -6.11
C VAL A 18 27.78 22.94 -5.08
N GLU A 19 28.17 24.19 -5.36
CA GLU A 19 29.01 25.01 -4.46
C GLU A 19 28.18 25.75 -3.39
N ASP A 20 26.91 26.04 -3.65
CA ASP A 20 26.04 26.87 -2.79
C ASP A 20 25.15 26.07 -1.80
N GLY A 21 25.38 24.76 -1.65
CA GLY A 21 24.65 23.90 -0.71
C GLY A 21 25.27 23.87 0.68
N ALA A 22 24.49 23.51 1.72
CA ALA A 22 25.02 23.31 3.08
C ALA A 22 26.12 22.22 3.15
N HIS A 23 26.14 21.31 2.16
CA HIS A 23 27.16 20.29 1.96
C HIS A 23 27.65 20.26 0.50
N HIS A 24 28.93 19.94 0.28
CA HIS A 24 29.48 19.70 -1.06
C HIS A 24 28.90 18.40 -1.66
N ASN A 25 27.83 18.53 -2.44
CA ASN A 25 27.20 17.39 -3.12
C ASN A 25 27.68 17.32 -4.59
N ARG A 26 28.01 16.10 -5.03
CA ARG A 26 28.45 15.79 -6.40
C ARG A 26 27.42 14.87 -7.06
N TYR A 27 26.84 15.33 -8.15
CA TYR A 27 25.84 14.59 -8.93
C TYR A 27 26.52 13.75 -10.00
N ASP A 28 26.26 12.45 -10.01
CA ASP A 28 26.98 11.50 -10.87
C ASP A 28 26.76 11.73 -12.35
N VAL A 29 25.54 11.50 -12.85
CA VAL A 29 25.20 11.70 -14.27
C VAL A 29 23.81 12.30 -14.39
N THR A 30 23.66 13.31 -15.25
CA THR A 30 22.38 13.96 -15.52
C THR A 30 22.18 14.09 -17.03
N ILE A 31 21.00 13.67 -17.50
CA ILE A 31 20.61 13.79 -18.90
C ILE A 31 19.72 15.02 -19.06
N LEU A 32 20.15 15.92 -19.93
CA LEU A 32 19.43 17.12 -20.28
C LEU A 32 18.62 16.89 -21.57
N VAL A 33 17.36 17.30 -21.56
CA VAL A 33 16.51 17.36 -22.75
C VAL A 33 16.27 18.82 -23.10
N ASN A 34 16.84 19.26 -24.23
CA ASN A 34 16.85 20.67 -24.63
C ASN A 34 17.41 21.60 -23.53
N GLY A 35 18.45 21.16 -22.83
CA GLY A 35 19.08 21.90 -21.73
C GLY A 35 18.42 21.74 -20.35
N LEU A 36 17.23 21.13 -20.25
CA LEU A 36 16.56 20.88 -18.97
C LEU A 36 16.96 19.53 -18.37
N PRO A 37 17.40 19.43 -17.11
CA PRO A 37 17.71 18.15 -16.49
C PRO A 37 16.42 17.38 -16.20
N LEU A 38 16.13 16.35 -17.00
CA LEU A 38 14.91 15.54 -16.86
C LEU A 38 15.19 14.15 -16.28
N VAL A 39 16.42 13.68 -16.36
CA VAL A 39 16.82 12.37 -15.83
C VAL A 39 18.10 12.52 -15.04
N HIS A 40 18.10 11.97 -13.84
CA HIS A 40 19.28 11.93 -12.99
C HIS A 40 19.62 10.47 -12.65
N ILE A 41 20.90 10.14 -12.72
CA ILE A 41 21.42 8.78 -12.51
C ILE A 41 22.43 8.84 -11.37
N GLU A 42 22.18 8.03 -10.34
CA GLU A 42 23.07 7.81 -9.21
C GLU A 42 23.73 6.43 -9.34
N LEU A 43 25.05 6.39 -9.20
CA LEU A 43 25.85 5.19 -9.39
C LEU A 43 26.58 4.81 -8.10
N LYS A 44 26.58 3.51 -7.80
CA LYS A 44 27.36 2.93 -6.70
C LYS A 44 28.36 1.90 -7.22
N ARG A 45 29.36 1.62 -6.40
CA ARG A 45 30.34 0.56 -6.67
C ARG A 45 29.63 -0.80 -6.68
N ARG A 46 30.14 -1.75 -7.47
CA ARG A 46 29.69 -3.15 -7.43
C ARG A 46 29.95 -3.71 -6.02
N GLY A 47 28.99 -4.48 -5.50
CA GLY A 47 29.01 -4.99 -4.12
C GLY A 47 28.08 -4.21 -3.19
N VAL A 48 27.90 -2.90 -3.43
CA VAL A 48 27.02 -2.05 -2.63
C VAL A 48 25.55 -2.32 -2.96
N ALA A 49 24.69 -2.38 -1.96
CA ALA A 49 23.25 -2.53 -2.16
C ALA A 49 22.68 -1.34 -2.95
N ILE A 50 21.92 -1.61 -4.02
CA ILE A 50 21.30 -0.58 -4.85
C ILE A 50 20.35 0.35 -4.06
N ARG A 51 19.85 -0.10 -2.89
CA ARG A 51 19.04 0.71 -1.97
C ARG A 51 19.80 1.94 -1.46
N GLU A 52 21.12 1.91 -1.39
CA GLU A 52 21.90 3.07 -0.97
C GLU A 52 21.94 4.19 -2.01
N ALA A 53 21.93 3.84 -3.30
CA ALA A 53 21.76 4.84 -4.35
C ALA A 53 20.40 5.57 -4.20
N PHE A 54 19.36 4.84 -3.78
CA PHE A 54 18.05 5.44 -3.49
C PHE A 54 18.10 6.37 -2.26
N ASN A 55 18.74 5.93 -1.17
CA ASN A 55 18.93 6.74 0.04
C ASN A 55 19.73 8.02 -0.25
N GLN A 56 20.73 7.95 -1.12
CA GLN A 56 21.52 9.09 -1.53
C GLN A 56 20.69 10.15 -2.26
N ILE A 57 19.85 9.73 -3.22
CA ILE A 57 18.94 10.65 -3.93
C ILE A 57 17.97 11.32 -2.95
N ASN A 58 17.45 10.57 -1.97
CA ASN A 58 16.58 11.14 -0.92
C ASN A 58 17.29 12.22 -0.09
N ARG A 59 18.61 12.11 0.09
CA ARG A 59 19.46 13.13 0.74
C ARG A 59 19.59 14.37 -0.14
N TYR A 60 19.91 14.19 -1.44
CA TYR A 60 19.99 15.31 -2.40
C TYR A 60 18.69 16.11 -2.51
N GLN A 61 17.55 15.41 -2.48
CA GLN A 61 16.24 16.03 -2.48
C GLN A 61 15.95 16.86 -1.23
N ARG A 62 16.57 16.58 -0.09
CA ARG A 62 16.39 17.40 1.13
C ARG A 62 17.35 18.58 1.13
N ASP A 63 18.60 18.33 0.74
CA ASP A 63 19.71 19.20 1.14
C ASP A 63 20.29 20.04 0.00
N SER A 64 20.14 19.64 -1.29
CA SER A 64 20.89 20.28 -2.38
C SER A 64 20.18 20.53 -3.70
N PHE A 65 19.14 19.78 -4.09
CA PHE A 65 18.44 20.06 -5.35
C PHE A 65 17.77 21.45 -5.38
N TRP A 66 17.59 22.09 -4.21
CA TRP A 66 16.98 23.41 -4.07
C TRP A 66 17.96 24.54 -3.76
N ALA A 67 19.18 24.21 -3.30
CA ALA A 67 20.20 25.20 -2.96
C ALA A 67 20.90 25.69 -4.24
N GLY A 68 20.59 26.92 -4.66
CA GLY A 68 21.30 27.63 -5.75
C GLY A 68 20.90 27.26 -7.19
N ALA A 69 20.43 26.04 -7.48
CA ALA A 69 20.17 25.57 -8.85
C ALA A 69 18.72 25.07 -9.06
N GLY A 70 17.75 25.99 -9.19
CA GLY A 70 16.34 25.66 -9.46
C GLY A 70 16.07 24.81 -10.73
N LEU A 71 17.10 24.57 -11.55
CA LEU A 71 17.04 23.67 -12.71
C LEU A 71 16.87 22.19 -12.32
N PHE A 72 17.47 21.69 -11.23
CA PHE A 72 17.32 20.28 -10.85
C PHE A 72 15.90 19.93 -10.36
N GLY A 73 15.06 20.93 -10.10
CA GLY A 73 13.62 20.75 -9.90
C GLY A 73 12.85 20.26 -11.15
N TYR A 74 13.50 20.19 -12.32
CA TYR A 74 12.93 19.62 -13.55
C TYR A 74 13.13 18.11 -13.69
N VAL A 75 13.90 17.46 -12.81
CA VAL A 75 14.12 16.02 -12.89
C VAL A 75 12.78 15.27 -12.79
N GLN A 76 12.54 14.36 -13.73
CA GLN A 76 11.32 13.56 -13.81
C GLN A 76 11.58 12.10 -13.45
N ILE A 77 12.73 11.55 -13.86
CA ILE A 77 13.08 10.16 -13.65
C ILE A 77 14.42 10.09 -12.91
N PHE A 78 14.45 9.30 -11.85
CA PHE A 78 15.68 8.86 -11.21
C PHE A 78 16.04 7.46 -11.69
N ILE A 79 17.33 7.24 -11.88
CA ILE A 79 17.89 5.94 -12.19
C ILE A 79 18.95 5.66 -11.14
N ILE A 80 18.89 4.48 -10.54
CA ILE A 80 19.85 4.02 -9.54
C ILE A 80 20.53 2.77 -10.07
N SER A 81 21.85 2.68 -9.93
CA SER A 81 22.58 1.50 -10.35
C SER A 81 23.80 1.24 -9.47
N ASN A 82 24.14 -0.04 -9.28
CA ASN A 82 25.44 -0.47 -8.75
C ASN A 82 26.29 -1.18 -9.82
N GLY A 83 25.91 -1.03 -11.09
CA GLY A 83 26.51 -1.74 -12.23
C GLY A 83 25.82 -3.06 -12.56
N THR A 84 25.53 -3.90 -11.57
CA THR A 84 24.88 -5.22 -11.77
C THR A 84 23.36 -5.13 -11.78
N HIS A 85 22.82 -4.25 -10.93
CA HIS A 85 21.39 -4.01 -10.79
C HIS A 85 21.12 -2.54 -11.10
N THR A 86 20.11 -2.31 -11.93
CA THR A 86 19.68 -0.97 -12.35
C THR A 86 18.17 -0.86 -12.25
N LYS A 87 17.69 0.18 -11.57
CA LYS A 87 16.27 0.47 -11.42
C LYS A 87 15.98 1.93 -11.74
N TYR A 88 14.72 2.21 -12.06
CA TYR A 88 14.24 3.58 -12.28
C TYR A 88 12.97 3.86 -11.48
N TYR A 89 12.71 5.13 -11.20
CA TYR A 89 11.49 5.58 -10.53
C TYR A 89 11.17 7.04 -10.84
N ALA A 90 9.93 7.43 -10.54
CA ALA A 90 9.42 8.78 -10.77
C ALA A 90 9.89 9.75 -9.67
N ASN A 91 10.15 11.00 -10.04
CA ASN A 91 10.32 12.09 -9.08
C ASN A 91 8.96 12.62 -8.61
N THR A 92 8.44 12.07 -7.51
CA THR A 92 7.10 12.38 -6.97
C THR A 92 7.10 13.50 -5.91
N THR A 93 8.26 13.91 -5.40
CA THR A 93 8.41 14.78 -4.21
C THR A 93 8.30 16.28 -4.49
N ARG A 94 8.19 16.68 -5.76
CA ARG A 94 8.20 18.10 -6.16
C ARG A 94 7.07 18.93 -5.54
N PHE A 95 5.82 18.45 -5.57
CA PHE A 95 4.68 19.29 -5.18
C PHE A 95 4.57 19.39 -3.66
N ASP A 96 4.70 18.26 -2.97
CA ASP A 96 4.65 18.16 -1.51
C ASP A 96 5.67 19.13 -0.86
N HIS A 97 6.90 19.21 -1.40
CA HIS A 97 7.94 20.13 -0.89
C HIS A 97 7.65 21.63 -1.16
N ILE A 98 7.06 22.00 -2.30
CA ILE A 98 6.71 23.39 -2.63
C ILE A 98 5.52 23.88 -1.78
N THR A 99 4.53 23.01 -1.52
CA THR A 99 3.43 23.33 -0.60
C THR A 99 3.91 23.49 0.84
N GLU A 100 4.84 22.63 1.28
CA GLU A 100 5.47 22.74 2.61
C GLU A 100 6.23 24.06 2.80
N SER A 101 6.96 24.53 1.78
CA SER A 101 7.73 25.79 1.87
C SER A 101 6.86 27.05 1.86
N THR A 102 5.63 26.98 1.35
CA THR A 102 4.81 28.18 1.07
C THR A 102 3.64 28.37 2.04
N ARG A 103 3.16 27.30 2.72
CA ARG A 103 1.92 27.37 3.52
C ARG A 103 2.06 27.21 5.03
N GLY A 104 3.25 26.95 5.58
CA GLY A 104 3.47 26.85 7.04
C GLY A 104 2.67 25.75 7.76
N ARG A 105 1.84 24.99 7.04
CA ARG A 105 1.16 23.77 7.47
C ARG A 105 1.73 22.62 6.66
N ARG A 106 2.31 21.65 7.35
CA ARG A 106 2.67 20.32 6.80
C ARG A 106 1.38 19.60 6.39
N GLU A 107 0.91 19.83 5.17
CA GLU A 107 -0.05 18.91 4.55
C GLU A 107 0.69 17.60 4.20
N SER A 108 0.08 16.50 4.64
CA SER A 108 0.53 15.11 4.59
C SER A 108 1.59 14.76 3.53
N LYS A 109 2.74 14.24 4.01
CA LYS A 109 3.47 13.20 3.27
C LYS A 109 2.47 12.12 2.91
N ALA A 110 2.17 11.97 1.62
CA ALA A 110 1.51 10.74 1.21
C ALA A 110 2.52 9.61 1.41
N ALA A 111 2.31 8.85 2.48
CA ALA A 111 2.99 7.58 2.66
C ALA A 111 2.90 6.81 1.33
N ASN A 112 4.05 6.29 0.86
CA ASN A 112 4.20 5.29 -0.21
C ASN A 112 4.72 5.75 -1.60
N SER A 113 5.35 6.93 -1.80
CA SER A 113 6.16 7.15 -3.03
C SER A 113 7.67 7.11 -2.82
N ASP A 114 8.11 7.27 -1.58
CA ASP A 114 9.53 7.46 -1.24
C ASP A 114 10.15 6.18 -0.67
N SER A 115 9.54 5.02 -0.95
CA SER A 115 10.06 3.72 -0.53
C SER A 115 10.71 3.00 -1.71
N PHE A 116 11.80 2.28 -1.42
CA PHE A 116 12.58 1.55 -2.42
C PHE A 116 11.73 0.52 -3.18
N GLU A 117 10.66 0.02 -2.57
CA GLU A 117 9.73 -0.98 -3.09
C GLU A 117 8.94 -0.46 -4.31
N PHE A 118 8.87 0.86 -4.52
CA PHE A 118 8.24 1.45 -5.72
C PHE A 118 9.21 1.67 -6.89
N THR A 119 10.49 1.30 -6.73
CA THR A 119 11.47 1.31 -7.82
C THR A 119 11.26 0.15 -8.77
N SER A 120 11.30 0.43 -10.08
CA SER A 120 10.99 -0.54 -11.13
C SER A 120 12.23 -1.03 -11.85
N TRP A 121 12.27 -2.33 -12.16
CA TRP A 121 13.20 -2.89 -13.13
C TRP A 121 12.77 -2.49 -14.54
N TRP A 122 13.74 -2.33 -15.45
CA TRP A 122 13.44 -2.34 -16.88
C TRP A 122 13.40 -3.78 -17.38
N THR A 123 12.50 -4.10 -18.30
CA THR A 123 12.33 -5.47 -18.81
C THR A 123 12.19 -5.47 -20.33
N ASP A 124 12.35 -6.64 -20.93
CA ASP A 124 11.85 -6.91 -22.29
C ASP A 124 10.33 -7.14 -22.30
N SER A 125 9.78 -7.49 -23.48
CA SER A 125 8.35 -7.77 -23.68
C SER A 125 7.88 -9.09 -23.06
N ASP A 126 8.79 -9.99 -22.70
CA ASP A 126 8.50 -11.25 -22.01
C ASP A 126 8.61 -11.08 -20.48
N ASN A 127 8.79 -9.84 -20.02
CA ASN A 127 8.93 -9.42 -18.63
C ASN A 127 10.24 -9.92 -17.97
N GLN A 128 11.29 -10.21 -18.76
CA GLN A 128 12.59 -10.57 -18.22
C GLN A 128 13.36 -9.30 -17.81
N PRO A 129 13.85 -9.20 -16.56
CA PRO A 129 14.60 -8.03 -16.09
C PRO A 129 15.91 -7.81 -16.84
N ILE A 130 16.13 -6.56 -17.26
CA ILE A 130 17.39 -6.07 -17.83
C ILE A 130 18.10 -5.29 -16.72
N SER A 131 18.86 -6.00 -15.88
CA SER A 131 19.43 -5.45 -14.65
C SER A 131 20.80 -4.80 -14.85
N ASP A 132 21.64 -5.35 -15.73
CA ASP A 132 22.99 -4.82 -15.98
C ASP A 132 22.93 -3.42 -16.58
N LEU A 133 23.79 -2.52 -16.09
CA LEU A 133 23.78 -1.11 -16.48
C LEU A 133 24.03 -0.90 -17.98
N ILE A 134 24.86 -1.74 -18.61
CA ILE A 134 25.21 -1.59 -20.03
C ILE A 134 24.00 -1.95 -20.91
N ASP A 135 23.33 -3.05 -20.61
CA ASP A 135 22.15 -3.47 -21.37
C ASP A 135 20.95 -2.56 -21.09
N PHE A 136 20.81 -2.08 -19.85
CA PHE A 136 19.86 -1.02 -19.50
C PHE A 136 20.13 0.26 -20.32
N ALA A 137 21.39 0.70 -20.43
CA ALA A 137 21.73 1.90 -21.18
C ALA A 137 21.47 1.73 -22.69
N ARG A 138 21.75 0.55 -23.26
CA ARG A 138 21.46 0.24 -24.67
C ARG A 138 19.97 0.24 -25.00
N THR A 139 19.12 -0.04 -24.02
CA THR A 139 17.68 -0.20 -24.20
C THR A 139 16.89 1.01 -23.69
N PHE A 140 16.89 1.28 -22.38
CA PHE A 140 16.15 2.35 -21.74
C PHE A 140 16.68 3.74 -22.12
N LEU A 141 18.01 3.93 -22.11
CA LEU A 141 18.64 5.22 -22.41
C LEU A 141 18.82 5.49 -23.90
N ALA A 142 18.36 4.58 -24.77
CA ALA A 142 18.29 4.85 -26.20
C ALA A 142 17.44 6.11 -26.45
N LYS A 143 17.90 7.01 -27.35
CA LYS A 143 17.28 8.32 -27.58
C LYS A 143 15.76 8.23 -27.79
N HIS A 144 15.30 7.26 -28.59
CA HIS A 144 13.89 7.04 -28.84
C HIS A 144 13.14 6.64 -27.55
N THR A 145 13.60 5.58 -26.89
CA THR A 145 12.98 5.01 -25.69
C THR A 145 12.88 6.04 -24.58
N LEU A 146 13.99 6.68 -24.21
CA LEU A 146 14.01 7.67 -23.13
C LEU A 146 13.04 8.83 -23.38
N LEU A 147 13.04 9.38 -24.59
CA LEU A 147 12.14 10.45 -24.95
C LEU A 147 10.68 10.00 -25.00
N ALA A 148 10.40 8.78 -25.46
CA ALA A 148 9.07 8.19 -25.44
C ALA A 148 8.58 7.99 -24.00
N VAL A 149 9.41 7.47 -23.08
CA VAL A 149 9.07 7.34 -21.66
C VAL A 149 8.72 8.71 -21.07
N LEU A 150 9.61 9.69 -21.21
CA LEU A 150 9.41 11.03 -20.65
C LEU A 150 8.17 11.76 -21.21
N THR A 151 7.89 11.62 -22.51
CA THR A 151 6.83 12.41 -23.17
C THR A 151 5.49 11.68 -23.27
N ARG A 152 5.53 10.35 -23.38
CA ARG A 152 4.35 9.50 -23.62
C ARG A 152 4.02 8.62 -22.45
N TYR A 153 4.95 8.11 -21.64
CA TYR A 153 4.64 7.10 -20.61
C TYR A 153 4.78 7.60 -19.16
N CYS A 154 5.06 8.89 -18.98
CA CYS A 154 4.83 9.60 -17.72
C CYS A 154 3.38 10.11 -17.63
N VAL A 155 2.82 10.10 -16.42
CA VAL A 155 1.47 10.57 -16.10
C VAL A 155 1.54 11.49 -14.88
N PHE A 156 0.99 12.69 -15.00
CA PHE A 156 0.73 13.55 -13.86
C PHE A 156 -0.71 13.35 -13.40
N THR A 157 -0.88 13.10 -12.11
CA THR A 157 -2.21 13.04 -11.50
C THR A 157 -2.74 14.45 -11.18
N THR A 158 -4.04 14.63 -10.94
CA THR A 158 -4.63 15.91 -10.48
C THR A 158 -4.05 16.40 -9.16
N GLN A 159 -3.46 15.51 -8.35
CA GLN A 159 -2.70 15.87 -7.15
C GLN A 159 -1.24 16.24 -7.47
N HIS A 160 -0.92 16.52 -8.73
CA HIS A 160 0.41 16.86 -9.24
C HIS A 160 1.51 15.83 -8.97
N LYS A 161 1.15 14.58 -8.65
CA LYS A 161 2.10 13.47 -8.52
C LYS A 161 2.46 12.90 -9.87
N LEU A 162 3.77 12.72 -10.10
CA LEU A 162 4.31 12.08 -11.29
C LEU A 162 4.33 10.56 -11.11
N MET A 163 3.84 9.84 -12.10
CA MET A 163 3.95 8.39 -12.19
C MET A 163 4.61 8.04 -13.51
N VAL A 164 5.55 7.10 -13.49
CA VAL A 164 6.13 6.52 -14.70
C VAL A 164 5.55 5.13 -14.87
N MET A 165 5.05 4.80 -16.07
CA MET A 165 4.55 3.47 -16.35
C MET A 165 5.65 2.41 -16.23
N ARG A 166 5.27 1.24 -15.74
CA ARG A 166 6.14 0.05 -15.69
C ARG A 166 6.31 -0.56 -17.09
N PRO A 167 7.37 -1.33 -17.35
CA PRO A 167 7.68 -1.80 -18.70
C PRO A 167 6.55 -2.63 -19.34
N TYR A 168 5.93 -3.54 -18.59
CA TYR A 168 4.79 -4.34 -19.07
C TYR A 168 3.57 -3.49 -19.46
N GLN A 169 3.39 -2.32 -18.82
CA GLN A 169 2.32 -1.37 -19.16
C GLN A 169 2.65 -0.65 -20.47
N ILE A 170 3.92 -0.28 -20.66
CA ILE A 170 4.42 0.32 -21.90
C ILE A 170 4.29 -0.69 -23.05
N ALA A 171 4.75 -1.92 -22.85
CA ALA A 171 4.67 -3.00 -23.84
C ALA A 171 3.23 -3.30 -24.26
N ALA A 172 2.30 -3.42 -23.30
CA ALA A 172 0.87 -3.57 -23.59
C ALA A 172 0.29 -2.40 -24.40
N THR A 173 0.63 -1.17 -24.01
CA THR A 173 0.17 0.04 -24.70
C THR A 173 0.71 0.09 -26.13
N GLU A 174 2.00 -0.15 -26.33
CA GLU A 174 2.62 -0.17 -27.64
C GLU A 174 2.09 -1.30 -28.52
N ALA A 175 1.81 -2.47 -27.95
CA ALA A 175 1.21 -3.59 -28.67
C ALA A 175 -0.18 -3.22 -29.23
N ILE A 176 -1.02 -2.55 -28.43
CA ILE A 176 -2.33 -2.05 -28.88
C ILE A 176 -2.17 -0.99 -29.96
N LEU A 177 -1.35 0.05 -29.75
CA LEU A 177 -1.16 1.12 -30.74
C LEU A 177 -0.60 0.58 -32.07
N ARG A 178 0.33 -0.38 -32.01
CA ARG A 178 0.86 -1.09 -33.18
C ARG A 178 -0.25 -1.90 -33.86
N LYS A 179 -1.11 -2.57 -33.09
CA LYS A 179 -2.24 -3.36 -33.62
C LYS A 179 -3.26 -2.47 -34.32
N ILE A 180 -3.61 -1.31 -33.76
CA ILE A 180 -4.47 -0.30 -34.39
C ILE A 180 -3.87 0.09 -35.75
N LYS A 181 -2.62 0.54 -35.76
CA LYS A 181 -1.94 1.00 -36.98
C LYS A 181 -1.86 -0.07 -38.06
N THR A 182 -1.36 -1.26 -37.71
CA THR A 182 -1.17 -2.37 -38.66
C THR A 182 -2.50 -2.88 -39.22
N SER A 183 -3.51 -3.05 -38.38
CA SER A 183 -4.83 -3.55 -38.81
C SER A 183 -5.59 -2.52 -39.65
N SER A 184 -5.40 -1.21 -39.38
CA SER A 184 -5.95 -0.12 -40.20
C SER A 184 -5.34 -0.12 -41.60
N LEU A 185 -4.00 -0.21 -41.69
CA LEU A 185 -3.28 -0.28 -42.96
C LEU A 185 -3.66 -1.53 -43.77
N ASN A 186 -3.89 -2.66 -43.10
CA ASN A 186 -4.28 -3.92 -43.72
C ASN A 186 -5.79 -4.02 -43.99
N LYS A 187 -6.59 -2.97 -43.73
CA LYS A 187 -8.05 -2.95 -43.93
C LYS A 187 -8.79 -4.07 -43.17
N GLN A 188 -8.32 -4.40 -41.97
CA GLN A 188 -8.89 -5.46 -41.12
C GLN A 188 -9.90 -4.93 -40.08
N VAL A 189 -10.11 -3.61 -40.03
CA VAL A 189 -11.06 -2.94 -39.14
C VAL A 189 -12.47 -3.56 -39.19
N GLY A 190 -13.18 -3.55 -38.07
CA GLY A 190 -14.49 -4.19 -37.96
C GLY A 190 -14.45 -5.71 -37.77
N THR A 191 -13.26 -6.29 -37.60
CA THR A 191 -13.08 -7.73 -37.36
C THR A 191 -12.33 -7.98 -36.05
N ILE A 192 -12.47 -9.19 -35.50
CA ILE A 192 -11.73 -9.65 -34.31
C ILE A 192 -10.21 -9.58 -34.55
N ALA A 193 -9.76 -9.79 -35.80
CA ALA A 193 -8.35 -9.71 -36.16
C ALA A 193 -7.75 -8.30 -36.02
N ALA A 194 -8.58 -7.24 -36.00
CA ALA A 194 -8.13 -5.87 -35.74
C ALA A 194 -8.05 -5.50 -34.26
N GLY A 195 -8.45 -6.42 -33.38
CA GLY A 195 -8.42 -6.28 -31.93
C GLY A 195 -7.35 -7.11 -31.24
N GLY A 196 -7.53 -7.30 -29.94
CA GLY A 196 -6.77 -8.23 -29.11
C GLY A 196 -7.05 -8.00 -27.63
N TYR A 197 -6.44 -8.80 -26.75
CA TYR A 197 -6.58 -8.58 -25.31
C TYR A 197 -5.24 -8.51 -24.58
N ILE A 198 -5.25 -7.82 -23.45
CA ILE A 198 -4.15 -7.69 -22.51
C ILE A 198 -4.50 -8.47 -21.25
N TRP A 199 -3.66 -9.45 -20.94
CA TRP A 199 -3.81 -10.25 -19.73
C TRP A 199 -2.86 -9.74 -18.65
N HIS A 200 -3.33 -8.87 -17.78
CA HIS A 200 -2.52 -8.26 -16.72
C HIS A 200 -3.17 -8.57 -15.36
N THR A 201 -2.46 -9.23 -14.46
CA THR A 201 -3.00 -9.66 -13.16
C THR A 201 -3.64 -8.51 -12.35
N THR A 202 -4.53 -8.85 -11.44
CA THR A 202 -5.34 -7.89 -10.71
C THR A 202 -4.50 -6.95 -9.83
N GLY A 203 -4.67 -5.65 -10.04
CA GLY A 203 -3.89 -4.55 -9.47
C GLY A 203 -2.41 -4.48 -9.82
N SER A 204 -2.06 -4.99 -11.00
CA SER A 204 -0.86 -4.57 -11.73
C SER A 204 -0.96 -3.14 -12.31
N GLY A 205 -2.07 -2.43 -12.09
CA GLY A 205 -2.31 -1.09 -12.65
C GLY A 205 -2.92 -1.12 -14.06
N LYS A 206 -3.87 -2.03 -14.31
CA LYS A 206 -4.62 -2.14 -15.58
C LYS A 206 -5.32 -0.84 -15.97
N THR A 207 -6.05 -0.24 -15.04
CA THR A 207 -6.79 1.02 -15.20
C THR A 207 -5.91 2.17 -15.70
N LEU A 208 -4.71 2.32 -15.14
CA LEU A 208 -3.74 3.31 -15.61
C LEU A 208 -3.27 3.01 -17.05
N THR A 209 -3.02 1.75 -17.34
CA THR A 209 -2.53 1.28 -18.64
C THR A 209 -3.57 1.46 -19.74
N SER A 210 -4.80 1.03 -19.47
CA SER A 210 -5.94 1.09 -20.38
C SER A 210 -6.33 2.54 -20.68
N PHE A 211 -6.37 3.40 -19.66
CA PHE A 211 -6.59 4.84 -19.84
C PHE A 211 -5.50 5.50 -20.68
N LYS A 212 -4.23 5.23 -20.36
CA LYS A 212 -3.12 5.85 -21.10
C LYS A 212 -3.11 5.40 -22.57
N THR A 213 -3.44 4.14 -22.81
CA THR A 213 -3.65 3.58 -24.14
C THR A 213 -4.77 4.33 -24.87
N ALA A 214 -5.92 4.56 -24.22
CA ALA A 214 -7.03 5.32 -24.78
C ALA A 214 -6.61 6.74 -25.20
N LYS A 215 -5.86 7.43 -24.32
CA LYS A 215 -5.35 8.78 -24.60
C LYS A 215 -4.38 8.84 -25.78
N LEU A 216 -3.50 7.84 -25.91
CA LEU A 216 -2.56 7.77 -27.03
C LEU A 216 -3.27 7.37 -28.34
N ALA A 217 -4.24 6.46 -28.27
CA ALA A 217 -5.06 6.05 -29.42
C ALA A 217 -5.90 7.22 -29.96
N ALA A 218 -6.47 8.04 -29.07
CA ALA A 218 -7.23 9.23 -29.44
C ALA A 218 -6.38 10.30 -30.16
N GLY A 219 -5.06 10.28 -29.97
CA GLY A 219 -4.13 11.16 -30.66
C GLY A 219 -3.57 10.59 -31.97
N MET A 220 -4.00 9.39 -32.38
CA MET A 220 -3.57 8.77 -33.64
C MET A 220 -4.34 9.39 -34.81
N GLU A 221 -3.62 9.64 -35.91
CA GLU A 221 -4.22 10.12 -37.15
C GLU A 221 -5.26 9.11 -37.68
N GLY A 222 -6.44 9.61 -38.04
CA GLY A 222 -7.54 8.80 -38.58
C GLY A 222 -8.50 8.24 -37.55
N ILE A 223 -8.23 8.33 -36.24
CA ILE A 223 -9.16 7.87 -35.19
C ILE A 223 -10.17 8.99 -34.87
N ASP A 224 -11.46 8.71 -35.03
CA ASP A 224 -12.55 9.67 -34.77
C ASP A 224 -12.93 9.71 -33.29
N LYS A 225 -13.04 8.53 -32.66
CA LYS A 225 -13.47 8.39 -31.25
C LYS A 225 -12.78 7.21 -30.58
N VAL A 226 -12.46 7.38 -29.30
CA VAL A 226 -12.10 6.29 -28.40
C VAL A 226 -13.18 6.15 -27.35
N ILE A 227 -13.82 4.99 -27.30
CA ILE A 227 -14.85 4.66 -26.32
C ILE A 227 -14.26 3.67 -25.33
N PHE A 228 -14.09 4.14 -24.11
CA PHE A 228 -13.60 3.38 -22.99
C PHE A 228 -14.79 2.85 -22.19
N VAL A 229 -14.92 1.53 -22.16
CA VAL A 229 -16.04 0.80 -21.59
C VAL A 229 -15.58 0.13 -20.29
N VAL A 230 -16.26 0.44 -19.20
CA VAL A 230 -16.03 -0.18 -17.89
C VAL A 230 -17.25 -0.96 -17.42
N ASP A 231 -17.04 -1.90 -16.51
CA ASP A 231 -18.14 -2.51 -15.78
C ASP A 231 -18.81 -1.50 -14.81
N ARG A 232 -20.05 -1.75 -14.44
CA ARG A 232 -20.81 -0.92 -13.50
C ARG A 232 -20.25 -0.99 -12.08
N LYS A 233 -19.70 -2.14 -11.66
CA LYS A 233 -19.03 -2.33 -10.36
C LYS A 233 -17.69 -1.60 -10.29
N ASP A 234 -16.95 -1.58 -11.41
CA ASP A 234 -15.69 -0.85 -11.48
C ASP A 234 -15.93 0.63 -11.69
N LEU A 235 -17.07 1.07 -12.26
CA LEU A 235 -17.48 2.47 -12.27
C LEU A 235 -17.99 2.95 -10.89
N ASP A 236 -17.26 2.62 -9.82
CA ASP A 236 -17.42 3.26 -8.53
C ASP A 236 -16.88 4.69 -8.59
N HIS A 237 -17.23 5.50 -7.58
CA HIS A 237 -16.67 6.84 -7.37
C HIS A 237 -15.14 6.84 -7.40
N GLN A 238 -14.48 5.75 -7.01
CA GLN A 238 -13.02 5.59 -7.10
C GLN A 238 -12.51 5.63 -8.55
N THR A 239 -13.15 4.93 -9.47
CA THR A 239 -12.75 4.89 -10.89
C THR A 239 -13.10 6.18 -11.62
N ILE A 240 -14.25 6.79 -11.30
CA ILE A 240 -14.59 8.13 -11.79
C ILE A 240 -13.58 9.15 -11.26
N LYS A 241 -13.22 9.08 -9.97
CA LYS A 241 -12.22 9.94 -9.34
C LYS A 241 -10.84 9.71 -9.93
N GLU A 242 -10.43 8.46 -10.16
CA GLU A 242 -9.19 8.12 -10.84
C GLU A 242 -9.17 8.65 -12.27
N TYR A 243 -10.23 8.46 -13.06
CA TYR A 243 -10.25 9.00 -14.42
C TYR A 243 -10.31 10.54 -14.47
N ASN A 244 -11.09 11.18 -13.61
CA ASN A 244 -11.03 12.63 -13.42
C ASN A 244 -9.65 13.07 -12.92
N ARG A 245 -8.93 12.21 -12.17
CA ARG A 245 -7.54 12.41 -11.74
C ARG A 245 -6.57 12.49 -12.93
N PHE A 246 -6.94 11.97 -14.09
CA PHE A 246 -6.08 11.91 -15.26
C PHE A 246 -6.55 12.79 -16.43
N ALA A 247 -7.85 13.10 -16.51
CA ALA A 247 -8.42 14.06 -17.46
C ALA A 247 -9.76 14.64 -16.94
N GLU A 248 -9.70 15.81 -16.31
CA GLU A 248 -10.85 16.54 -15.79
C GLU A 248 -11.89 16.82 -16.89
N GLY A 249 -13.17 16.54 -16.59
CA GLY A 249 -14.29 16.80 -17.51
C GLY A 249 -14.52 15.76 -18.61
N THR A 250 -13.65 14.75 -18.74
CA THR A 250 -13.83 13.66 -19.73
C THR A 250 -14.80 12.58 -19.23
N VAL A 251 -14.96 12.44 -17.91
CA VAL A 251 -15.81 11.41 -17.30
C VAL A 251 -17.09 12.01 -16.74
N SER A 252 -18.20 11.44 -17.18
CA SER A 252 -19.53 11.83 -16.74
C SER A 252 -20.11 10.78 -15.79
N ALA A 253 -20.13 11.08 -14.49
CA ALA A 253 -20.71 10.23 -13.46
C ALA A 253 -22.21 9.94 -13.66
N ASN A 254 -22.93 10.80 -14.40
CA ASN A 254 -24.39 10.77 -14.41
C ASN A 254 -24.97 9.51 -15.06
N GLN A 255 -26.05 9.02 -14.45
CA GLN A 255 -26.78 7.80 -14.81
C GLN A 255 -27.54 7.89 -16.16
N SER A 256 -27.64 9.08 -16.78
CA SER A 256 -28.46 9.30 -17.98
C SER A 256 -27.72 9.06 -19.29
N THR A 257 -28.33 8.26 -20.19
CA THR A 257 -27.89 8.07 -21.58
C THR A 257 -27.86 9.36 -22.40
N THR A 258 -28.59 10.40 -21.98
CA THR A 258 -28.65 11.68 -22.69
C THR A 258 -27.28 12.36 -22.78
N LYS A 259 -26.47 12.26 -21.71
CA LYS A 259 -25.12 12.83 -21.68
C LYS A 259 -24.14 12.05 -22.55
N LEU A 260 -24.27 10.73 -22.60
CA LEU A 260 -23.49 9.88 -23.51
C LEU A 260 -23.78 10.25 -24.97
N THR A 261 -25.05 10.41 -25.34
CA THR A 261 -25.43 10.86 -26.69
C THR A 261 -24.84 12.23 -27.02
N ALA A 262 -24.83 13.17 -26.07
CA ALA A 262 -24.21 14.48 -26.28
C ALA A 262 -22.68 14.37 -26.51
N GLN A 263 -21.97 13.58 -25.70
CA GLN A 263 -20.51 13.38 -25.82
C GLN A 263 -20.12 12.66 -27.13
N ILE A 264 -20.93 11.69 -27.58
CA ILE A 264 -20.72 11.01 -28.86
C ILE A 264 -20.82 12.02 -30.01
N ASN A 265 -21.77 12.95 -29.95
CA ASN A 265 -22.01 13.96 -30.98
C ASN A 265 -21.05 15.16 -30.94
N ASP A 266 -20.31 15.35 -29.85
CA ASP A 266 -19.37 16.47 -29.71
C ASP A 266 -18.01 16.13 -30.33
N PRO A 267 -17.58 16.74 -31.45
CA PRO A 267 -16.30 16.45 -32.09
C PRO A 267 -15.09 16.87 -31.24
N THR A 268 -15.26 17.75 -30.24
CA THR A 268 -14.18 18.20 -29.36
C THR A 268 -13.84 17.20 -28.25
N VAL A 269 -14.65 16.15 -28.10
CA VAL A 269 -14.51 15.09 -27.08
C VAL A 269 -14.02 13.80 -27.75
N PRO A 270 -12.70 13.57 -27.90
CA PRO A 270 -12.18 12.39 -28.60
C PRO A 270 -12.22 11.10 -27.76
N ILE A 271 -12.34 11.22 -26.43
CA ILE A 271 -12.37 10.08 -25.49
C ILE A 271 -13.68 10.12 -24.72
N ILE A 272 -14.37 8.99 -24.67
CA ILE A 272 -15.66 8.83 -23.99
C ILE A 272 -15.54 7.68 -22.99
N VAL A 273 -15.86 7.92 -21.73
CA VAL A 273 -15.90 6.89 -20.69
C VAL A 273 -17.36 6.55 -20.38
N THR A 274 -17.74 5.28 -20.49
CA THR A 274 -19.13 4.83 -20.29
C THR A 274 -19.19 3.39 -19.77
N THR A 275 -20.37 2.94 -19.33
CA THR A 275 -20.59 1.53 -19.02
C THR A 275 -21.09 0.76 -20.24
N ILE A 276 -20.88 -0.56 -20.25
CA ILE A 276 -21.38 -1.41 -21.33
C ILE A 276 -22.90 -1.34 -21.48
N GLN A 277 -23.64 -1.23 -20.38
CA GLN A 277 -25.11 -1.13 -20.41
C GLN A 277 -25.56 0.19 -21.04
N LYS A 278 -24.92 1.31 -20.72
CA LYS A 278 -25.23 2.62 -21.31
C LYS A 278 -24.93 2.64 -22.81
N LEU A 279 -23.80 2.07 -23.21
CA LEU A 279 -23.43 1.94 -24.63
C LEU A 279 -24.40 1.03 -25.39
N SER A 280 -24.76 -0.12 -24.82
CA SER A 280 -25.76 -1.03 -25.41
C SER A 280 -27.13 -0.36 -25.55
N ASN A 281 -27.57 0.40 -24.55
CA ASN A 281 -28.83 1.16 -24.60
C ASN A 281 -28.79 2.25 -25.68
N PHE A 282 -27.66 2.93 -25.84
CA PHE A 282 -27.45 3.89 -26.92
C PHE A 282 -27.57 3.20 -28.29
N VAL A 283 -26.91 2.07 -28.47
CA VAL A 283 -26.97 1.28 -29.72
C VAL A 283 -28.40 0.82 -30.02
N GLY A 284 -29.13 0.35 -29.02
CA GLY A 284 -30.53 -0.07 -29.18
C GLY A 284 -31.47 1.05 -29.59
N ARG A 285 -31.27 2.27 -29.06
CA ARG A 285 -32.09 3.45 -29.34
C ARG A 285 -31.72 4.17 -30.64
N HIS A 286 -30.45 4.15 -31.05
CA HIS A 286 -29.95 4.92 -32.18
C HIS A 286 -29.37 4.00 -33.25
N ARG A 287 -30.20 3.28 -34.02
CA ARG A 287 -29.73 2.22 -34.95
C ARG A 287 -28.92 2.70 -36.17
N GLN A 288 -29.01 3.99 -36.53
CA GLN A 288 -28.37 4.56 -37.73
C GLN A 288 -27.49 5.77 -37.39
N HIS A 289 -26.83 5.73 -36.23
CA HIS A 289 -26.00 6.85 -35.77
C HIS A 289 -24.70 6.95 -36.57
N ALA A 290 -24.28 8.17 -36.94
CA ALA A 290 -23.09 8.40 -37.77
C ALA A 290 -21.77 7.86 -37.16
N VAL A 291 -21.71 7.79 -35.82
CA VAL A 291 -20.55 7.24 -35.08
C VAL A 291 -20.19 5.80 -35.48
N TYR A 292 -21.14 5.02 -36.01
CA TYR A 292 -20.91 3.62 -36.37
C TYR A 292 -20.06 3.44 -37.63
N ASP A 293 -20.06 4.44 -38.51
CA ASP A 293 -19.23 4.46 -39.71
C ASP A 293 -17.87 5.16 -39.46
N GLY A 294 -17.72 5.87 -38.34
CA GLY A 294 -16.47 6.47 -37.90
C GLY A 294 -15.41 5.44 -37.48
N HIS A 295 -14.14 5.82 -37.52
CA HIS A 295 -13.02 4.99 -37.07
C HIS A 295 -12.91 5.02 -35.55
N VAL A 296 -13.47 3.99 -34.90
CA VAL A 296 -13.65 3.95 -33.44
C VAL A 296 -12.73 2.92 -32.79
N VAL A 297 -12.10 3.29 -31.67
CA VAL A 297 -11.38 2.34 -30.81
C VAL A 297 -12.20 2.07 -29.56
N LEU A 298 -12.59 0.82 -29.36
CA LEU A 298 -13.28 0.34 -28.16
C LEU A 298 -12.29 -0.33 -27.23
N ILE A 299 -12.17 0.15 -25.99
CA ILE A 299 -11.31 -0.43 -24.96
C ILE A 299 -12.18 -0.83 -23.78
N PHE A 300 -12.20 -2.11 -23.44
CA PHE A 300 -12.93 -2.66 -22.31
C PHE A 300 -11.95 -2.89 -21.15
N ASP A 301 -12.23 -2.34 -19.96
CA ASP A 301 -11.50 -2.65 -18.73
C ASP A 301 -12.22 -3.71 -17.91
N GLU A 302 -11.44 -4.55 -17.22
CA GLU A 302 -11.91 -5.72 -16.45
C GLU A 302 -13.00 -6.53 -17.19
N CYS A 303 -12.62 -7.15 -18.31
CA CYS A 303 -13.55 -7.91 -19.13
C CYS A 303 -14.04 -9.16 -18.38
N HIS A 304 -15.24 -9.09 -17.79
CA HIS A 304 -15.93 -10.18 -17.08
C HIS A 304 -16.98 -10.88 -17.95
N ARG A 305 -17.39 -12.12 -17.58
CA ARG A 305 -18.37 -12.95 -18.29
C ARG A 305 -19.67 -12.19 -18.63
N SER A 306 -20.12 -11.29 -17.74
CA SER A 306 -21.29 -10.42 -17.90
C SER A 306 -21.19 -9.47 -19.10
N GLN A 307 -19.98 -9.16 -19.55
CA GLN A 307 -19.71 -8.24 -20.66
C GLN A 307 -19.68 -8.94 -22.03
N PHE A 308 -19.62 -10.27 -22.10
CA PHE A 308 -19.44 -11.02 -23.35
C PHE A 308 -20.75 -11.48 -24.03
N GLY A 309 -21.90 -11.13 -23.46
CA GLY A 309 -23.22 -11.57 -23.91
C GLY A 309 -23.85 -10.72 -25.03
N ASP A 310 -25.18 -10.60 -25.01
CA ASP A 310 -25.95 -9.92 -26.05
C ASP A 310 -25.54 -8.45 -26.27
N MET A 311 -25.13 -7.76 -25.20
CA MET A 311 -24.67 -6.37 -25.26
C MET A 311 -23.42 -6.21 -26.14
N HIS A 312 -22.44 -7.10 -25.98
CA HIS A 312 -21.24 -7.12 -26.81
C HIS A 312 -21.57 -7.41 -28.28
N THR A 313 -22.49 -8.36 -28.50
CA THR A 313 -22.96 -8.68 -29.85
C THR A 313 -23.68 -7.51 -30.50
N ALA A 314 -24.51 -6.77 -29.74
CA ALA A 314 -25.19 -5.58 -30.21
C ALA A 314 -24.21 -4.46 -30.60
N ILE A 315 -23.20 -4.21 -29.76
CA ILE A 315 -22.16 -3.21 -30.02
C ILE A 315 -21.35 -3.58 -31.27
N THR A 316 -20.82 -4.80 -31.33
CA THR A 316 -19.98 -5.25 -32.47
C THR A 316 -20.75 -5.38 -33.78
N LYS A 317 -22.08 -5.59 -33.76
CA LYS A 317 -22.92 -5.50 -34.96
C LYS A 317 -23.18 -4.07 -35.42
N ALA A 318 -23.21 -3.10 -34.50
CA ALA A 318 -23.55 -1.72 -34.82
C ALA A 318 -22.35 -0.99 -35.46
N PHE A 319 -21.18 -1.05 -34.82
CA PHE A 319 -19.96 -0.40 -35.31
C PHE A 319 -19.36 -1.17 -36.49
N ARG A 320 -18.97 -0.47 -37.56
CA ARG A 320 -18.43 -1.09 -38.78
C ARG A 320 -16.93 -0.90 -38.95
N ASN A 321 -16.41 0.26 -38.55
CA ASN A 321 -15.00 0.60 -38.63
C ASN A 321 -14.40 0.71 -37.21
N TYR A 322 -14.23 -0.43 -36.54
CA TYR A 322 -13.77 -0.45 -35.15
C TYR A 322 -12.54 -1.30 -34.90
N HIS A 323 -11.81 -0.94 -33.82
CA HIS A 323 -10.89 -1.81 -33.11
C HIS A 323 -11.46 -2.18 -31.75
N LEU A 324 -11.22 -3.41 -31.30
CA LEU A 324 -11.78 -3.93 -30.05
C LEU A 324 -10.66 -4.50 -29.17
N PHE A 325 -10.44 -3.87 -28.03
CA PHE A 325 -9.42 -4.29 -27.06
C PHE A 325 -10.03 -4.58 -25.70
N GLY A 326 -9.57 -5.64 -25.04
CA GLY A 326 -9.98 -5.99 -23.69
C GLY A 326 -8.80 -6.08 -22.73
N PHE A 327 -8.92 -5.50 -21.55
CA PHE A 327 -8.02 -5.70 -20.42
C PHE A 327 -8.69 -6.64 -19.42
N THR A 328 -7.96 -7.65 -18.94
CA THR A 328 -8.48 -8.58 -17.93
C THR A 328 -7.37 -9.15 -17.06
N GLY A 329 -7.64 -9.30 -15.76
CA GLY A 329 -6.78 -10.08 -14.87
C GLY A 329 -7.02 -11.59 -14.94
N THR A 330 -8.21 -11.98 -15.41
CA THR A 330 -8.70 -13.35 -15.36
C THR A 330 -9.38 -13.70 -16.68
N PRO A 331 -8.60 -13.96 -17.75
CA PRO A 331 -9.13 -14.34 -19.04
C PRO A 331 -9.99 -15.61 -18.95
N ILE A 332 -10.99 -15.68 -19.81
CA ILE A 332 -11.86 -16.84 -19.99
C ILE A 332 -11.26 -17.69 -21.10
N PHE A 333 -10.73 -18.84 -20.72
CA PHE A 333 -10.26 -19.92 -21.58
C PHE A 333 -11.31 -21.03 -21.71
N ALA A 334 -11.06 -22.01 -22.57
CA ALA A 334 -11.93 -23.18 -22.67
C ALA A 334 -12.05 -23.95 -21.35
N ALA A 335 -11.00 -23.97 -20.54
CA ALA A 335 -10.96 -24.69 -19.26
C ALA A 335 -11.82 -24.07 -18.15
N ASN A 336 -12.11 -22.77 -18.20
CA ASN A 336 -12.95 -22.06 -17.23
C ASN A 336 -14.18 -21.37 -17.88
N ALA A 337 -14.48 -21.73 -19.13
CA ALA A 337 -15.74 -21.41 -19.79
C ALA A 337 -16.73 -22.53 -19.44
N GLY A 338 -17.46 -22.35 -18.34
CA GLY A 338 -18.38 -23.36 -17.81
C GLY A 338 -19.32 -23.96 -18.86
N THR A 339 -19.67 -25.23 -18.67
CA THR A 339 -20.47 -26.08 -19.56
C THR A 339 -21.98 -25.82 -19.52
N GLY A 340 -22.40 -24.63 -19.09
CA GLY A 340 -23.80 -24.27 -18.86
C GLY A 340 -24.59 -24.01 -20.14
N GLY A 341 -24.69 -25.00 -21.04
CA GLY A 341 -25.71 -25.15 -22.12
C GLY A 341 -25.88 -24.03 -23.15
N ASN A 342 -25.22 -22.88 -22.99
CA ASN A 342 -25.42 -21.69 -23.80
C ASN A 342 -24.32 -21.62 -24.86
N ALA A 343 -24.69 -21.97 -26.10
CA ALA A 343 -23.80 -22.00 -27.27
C ALA A 343 -23.15 -20.64 -27.62
N MET A 344 -23.52 -19.56 -26.92
CA MET A 344 -23.03 -18.19 -27.11
C MET A 344 -21.90 -17.79 -26.15
N LEU A 345 -21.48 -18.64 -25.21
CA LEU A 345 -20.37 -18.33 -24.30
C LEU A 345 -19.04 -18.24 -25.07
N ARG A 346 -18.53 -17.01 -25.24
CA ARG A 346 -17.25 -16.75 -25.89
C ARG A 346 -16.11 -16.74 -24.87
N THR A 347 -15.02 -17.42 -25.20
CA THR A 347 -13.72 -17.23 -24.55
C THR A 347 -13.18 -15.83 -24.83
N THR A 348 -12.29 -15.30 -23.98
CA THR A 348 -11.66 -14.00 -24.21
C THR A 348 -10.98 -13.90 -25.58
N PRO A 349 -10.25 -14.94 -26.07
CA PRO A 349 -9.72 -14.93 -27.43
C PRO A 349 -10.78 -14.88 -28.53
N GLN A 350 -11.93 -15.54 -28.35
CA GLN A 350 -13.04 -15.50 -29.32
C GLN A 350 -13.76 -14.15 -29.34
N ALA A 351 -13.74 -13.39 -28.24
CA ALA A 351 -14.37 -12.08 -28.17
C ALA A 351 -13.46 -10.96 -28.68
N PHE A 352 -12.20 -10.95 -28.25
CA PHE A 352 -11.27 -9.84 -28.48
C PHE A 352 -10.16 -10.14 -29.49
N GLY A 353 -9.83 -11.41 -29.74
CA GLY A 353 -8.76 -11.82 -30.65
C GLY A 353 -7.52 -12.30 -29.93
N SER A 354 -6.34 -12.09 -30.53
CA SER A 354 -5.07 -12.58 -29.99
C SER A 354 -4.69 -11.91 -28.67
N GLN A 355 -4.02 -12.65 -27.79
CA GLN A 355 -3.31 -12.08 -26.65
C GLN A 355 -2.17 -11.19 -27.15
N LEU A 356 -2.21 -9.89 -26.86
CA LEU A 356 -1.19 -8.95 -27.33
C LEU A 356 -0.02 -8.84 -26.34
N HIS A 357 -0.29 -9.01 -25.05
CA HIS A 357 0.71 -9.01 -23.99
C HIS A 357 0.14 -9.69 -22.74
N SER A 358 1.00 -10.32 -21.94
CA SER A 358 0.64 -10.89 -20.63
C SER A 358 1.61 -10.49 -19.51
N TYR A 359 1.06 -10.26 -18.33
CA TYR A 359 1.77 -10.03 -17.08
C TYR A 359 0.97 -10.70 -15.96
N THR A 360 1.35 -11.93 -15.62
CA THR A 360 0.58 -12.82 -14.74
C THR A 360 0.87 -12.54 -13.26
N ILE A 361 0.17 -13.23 -12.36
CA ILE A 361 0.43 -13.13 -10.92
C ILE A 361 1.85 -13.59 -10.56
N VAL A 362 2.39 -14.56 -11.30
CA VAL A 362 3.77 -15.06 -11.14
C VAL A 362 4.78 -13.95 -11.38
N ASN A 363 4.64 -13.26 -12.52
CA ASN A 363 5.51 -12.12 -12.87
C ASN A 363 5.42 -11.04 -11.79
N ALA A 364 4.19 -10.75 -11.34
CA ALA A 364 3.96 -9.71 -10.35
C ALA A 364 4.56 -10.02 -8.97
N ILE A 365 4.59 -11.28 -8.56
CA ILE A 365 5.24 -11.71 -7.31
C ILE A 365 6.76 -11.74 -7.48
N ALA A 366 7.27 -12.26 -8.61
CA ALA A 366 8.70 -12.29 -8.91
C ALA A 366 9.32 -10.89 -8.93
N ASP A 367 8.60 -9.92 -9.50
CA ASP A 367 9.01 -8.51 -9.53
C ASP A 367 8.85 -7.79 -8.18
N LYS A 368 8.29 -8.46 -7.16
CA LYS A 368 7.89 -7.86 -5.88
C LYS A 368 6.97 -6.65 -6.09
N ASN A 369 6.03 -6.78 -7.02
CA ASN A 369 5.00 -5.78 -7.32
C ASN A 369 3.65 -6.11 -6.65
N VAL A 370 3.43 -7.38 -6.31
CA VAL A 370 2.38 -7.89 -5.40
C VAL A 370 3.00 -8.94 -4.49
N LEU A 371 2.33 -9.22 -3.37
CA LEU A 371 2.78 -10.20 -2.38
C LEU A 371 2.30 -11.63 -2.73
N PRO A 372 2.98 -12.68 -2.26
CA PRO A 372 2.46 -14.05 -2.31
C PRO A 372 1.29 -14.24 -1.34
N PHE A 373 0.61 -15.39 -1.43
CA PHE A 373 -0.45 -15.79 -0.52
C PHE A 373 0.02 -16.80 0.51
N ARG A 374 -0.51 -16.68 1.73
CA ARG A 374 -0.55 -17.75 2.70
C ARG A 374 -1.98 -18.25 2.80
N ILE A 375 -2.19 -19.55 2.74
CA ILE A 375 -3.52 -20.15 2.80
C ILE A 375 -3.54 -21.18 3.91
N ASP A 376 -4.43 -20.96 4.89
CA ASP A 376 -4.73 -21.91 5.96
C ASP A 376 -6.12 -22.51 5.69
N TYR A 377 -6.23 -23.84 5.74
CA TYR A 377 -7.50 -24.56 5.67
C TYR A 377 -7.87 -25.03 7.08
N ILE A 378 -8.92 -24.45 7.66
CA ILE A 378 -9.41 -24.80 8.98
C ILE A 378 -10.54 -25.81 8.81
N ASP A 379 -10.27 -27.06 9.21
CA ASP A 379 -11.27 -28.11 9.20
C ASP A 379 -12.34 -27.81 10.26
N THR A 380 -13.48 -27.27 9.80
CA THR A 380 -14.65 -27.00 10.64
C THR A 380 -15.73 -28.06 10.46
N VAL A 381 -15.55 -29.00 9.53
CA VAL A 381 -16.56 -30.00 9.17
C VAL A 381 -15.87 -31.31 8.79
N HIS A 382 -15.80 -32.25 9.74
CA HIS A 382 -15.51 -33.65 9.44
C HIS A 382 -16.70 -34.29 8.68
N MET A 383 -16.84 -33.97 7.39
CA MET A 383 -17.70 -34.78 6.52
C MET A 383 -17.01 -36.13 6.33
N ARG A 384 -17.71 -37.22 6.65
CA ARG A 384 -17.20 -38.57 6.43
C ARG A 384 -16.77 -38.69 4.97
N THR A 385 -15.51 -39.09 4.76
CA THR A 385 -14.85 -39.30 3.47
C THR A 385 -15.56 -40.30 2.53
N ASP A 386 -16.56 -41.04 3.04
CA ASP A 386 -17.30 -42.08 2.29
C ASP A 386 -18.58 -41.57 1.58
N VAL A 387 -18.81 -40.26 1.48
CA VAL A 387 -19.97 -39.70 0.75
C VAL A 387 -19.52 -38.69 -0.32
N ALA A 388 -18.52 -39.06 -1.10
CA ALA A 388 -18.25 -38.43 -2.39
C ALA A 388 -18.91 -39.32 -3.47
N ASP A 389 -20.20 -39.08 -3.77
CA ASP A 389 -20.94 -39.46 -5.01
C ASP A 389 -22.45 -39.73 -4.83
N ALA A 390 -23.04 -39.50 -3.64
CA ALA A 390 -24.49 -39.48 -3.51
C ALA A 390 -25.00 -38.03 -3.51
N GLU A 391 -25.99 -37.73 -4.35
CA GLU A 391 -26.70 -36.44 -4.44
C GLU A 391 -27.14 -35.92 -3.07
N VAL A 392 -26.26 -35.18 -2.37
CA VAL A 392 -26.65 -34.38 -1.21
C VAL A 392 -27.43 -33.20 -1.75
N SER A 393 -28.70 -33.07 -1.36
CA SER A 393 -29.52 -31.93 -1.77
C SER A 393 -28.83 -30.63 -1.36
N ALA A 394 -28.80 -29.61 -2.24
CA ALA A 394 -28.19 -28.31 -1.93
C ALA A 394 -28.72 -27.71 -0.60
N VAL A 395 -29.98 -28.04 -0.26
CA VAL A 395 -30.67 -27.64 0.97
C VAL A 395 -30.05 -28.26 2.23
N ASP A 396 -29.66 -29.53 2.20
CA ASP A 396 -29.00 -30.20 3.34
C ASP A 396 -27.57 -29.68 3.55
N SER A 397 -26.88 -29.34 2.46
CA SER A 397 -25.54 -28.76 2.52
C SER A 397 -25.53 -27.34 3.12
N GLU A 398 -26.49 -26.48 2.75
CA GLU A 398 -26.57 -25.11 3.29
C GLU A 398 -26.99 -25.12 4.77
N ARG A 399 -27.91 -26.00 5.17
CA ARG A 399 -28.28 -26.19 6.58
C ARG A 399 -27.10 -26.62 7.45
N ALA A 400 -26.26 -27.53 6.95
CA ALA A 400 -25.05 -27.95 7.66
C ALA A 400 -24.04 -26.80 7.81
N LEU A 401 -23.87 -25.98 6.75
CA LEU A 401 -22.96 -24.84 6.76
C LEU A 401 -23.42 -23.70 7.69
N LEU A 402 -24.73 -23.53 7.86
CA LEU A 402 -25.36 -22.54 8.74
C LEU A 402 -25.69 -23.06 10.15
N ALA A 403 -25.19 -24.25 10.52
CA ALA A 403 -25.43 -24.80 11.84
C ALA A 403 -24.90 -23.83 12.94
N PRO A 404 -25.71 -23.47 13.96
CA PRO A 404 -25.32 -22.48 14.96
C PRO A 404 -23.99 -22.79 15.67
N GLN A 405 -23.71 -24.08 15.90
CA GLN A 405 -22.45 -24.53 16.51
C GLN A 405 -21.25 -24.22 15.62
N ARG A 406 -21.36 -24.46 14.30
CA ARG A 406 -20.30 -24.17 13.34
C ARG A 406 -20.07 -22.66 13.23
N LEU A 407 -21.14 -21.88 13.11
CA LEU A 407 -21.06 -20.41 13.07
C LEU A 407 -20.36 -19.88 14.34
N SER A 408 -20.75 -20.37 15.52
CA SER A 408 -20.13 -20.00 16.79
C SER A 408 -18.64 -20.35 16.81
N GLN A 409 -18.25 -21.55 16.37
CA GLN A 409 -16.85 -21.98 16.32
C GLN A 409 -16.01 -21.10 15.39
N ILE A 410 -16.53 -20.79 14.20
CA ILE A 410 -15.86 -19.91 13.24
C ILE A 410 -15.68 -18.51 13.81
N VAL A 411 -16.73 -17.93 14.40
CA VAL A 411 -16.64 -16.59 15.01
C VAL A 411 -15.66 -16.58 16.19
N THR A 412 -15.65 -17.63 17.00
CA THR A 412 -14.66 -17.79 18.09
C THR A 412 -13.25 -17.86 17.53
N TYR A 413 -13.00 -18.70 16.52
CA TYR A 413 -11.69 -18.80 15.88
C TYR A 413 -11.22 -17.45 15.31
N ILE A 414 -12.09 -16.75 14.57
CA ILE A 414 -11.77 -15.43 14.01
C ILE A 414 -11.40 -14.46 15.13
N ARG A 415 -12.16 -14.40 16.23
CA ARG A 415 -11.89 -13.49 17.34
C ARG A 415 -10.56 -13.80 18.03
N GLU A 416 -10.27 -15.07 18.29
CA GLU A 416 -9.04 -15.50 18.97
C GLU A 416 -7.78 -15.28 18.11
N HIS A 417 -7.90 -15.48 16.79
CA HIS A 417 -6.77 -15.38 15.87
C HIS A 417 -6.71 -14.04 15.12
N PHE A 418 -7.66 -13.12 15.37
CA PHE A 418 -7.75 -11.85 14.65
C PHE A 418 -6.43 -11.08 14.73
N ASP A 419 -5.93 -10.90 15.96
CA ASP A 419 -4.75 -10.08 16.22
C ASP A 419 -3.48 -10.70 15.65
N ALA A 420 -3.34 -12.02 15.69
CA ALA A 420 -2.22 -12.74 15.11
C ALA A 420 -2.24 -12.64 13.58
N LYS A 421 -3.36 -13.00 12.94
CA LYS A 421 -3.48 -12.98 11.47
C LYS A 421 -3.39 -11.56 10.89
N THR A 422 -3.86 -10.56 11.63
CA THR A 422 -3.77 -9.14 11.21
C THR A 422 -2.56 -8.39 11.78
N LYS A 423 -1.63 -9.07 12.47
CA LYS A 423 -0.42 -8.49 13.06
C LYS A 423 -0.70 -7.26 13.94
N ARG A 424 -1.73 -7.29 14.80
CA ARG A 424 -2.09 -6.18 15.71
C ARG A 424 -1.08 -5.92 16.81
N SER A 425 -0.22 -6.89 17.13
CA SER A 425 0.94 -6.70 17.99
C SER A 425 1.98 -5.74 17.38
N SER A 426 1.94 -5.54 16.06
CA SER A 426 2.83 -4.62 15.34
C SER A 426 2.16 -3.28 15.09
N SER A 427 2.95 -2.20 15.00
CA SER A 427 2.46 -0.88 14.57
C SER A 427 3.33 -0.31 13.45
N TYR A 428 2.71 0.50 12.59
CA TYR A 428 3.41 1.23 11.54
C TYR A 428 2.76 2.59 11.28
N ALA A 429 3.47 3.48 10.60
CA ALA A 429 2.95 4.78 10.22
C ALA A 429 2.09 4.68 8.95
N LEU A 430 0.85 5.17 9.03
CA LEU A 430 -0.05 5.34 7.90
C LEU A 430 -0.42 6.83 7.79
N GLY A 431 0.27 7.55 6.90
CA GLY A 431 0.16 9.01 6.82
C GLY A 431 0.68 9.67 8.09
N GLN A 432 -0.16 10.44 8.79
CA GLN A 432 0.18 11.08 10.07
C GLN A 432 -0.18 10.23 11.29
N LYS A 433 -0.87 9.10 11.11
CA LYS A 433 -1.36 8.26 12.21
C LYS A 433 -0.48 7.03 12.37
N ARG A 434 -0.19 6.66 13.61
CA ARG A 434 0.36 5.34 13.94
C ARG A 434 -0.81 4.37 14.05
N VAL A 435 -0.80 3.31 13.24
CA VAL A 435 -1.86 2.30 13.24
C VAL A 435 -1.30 0.97 13.72
N ARG A 436 -2.12 0.21 14.45
CA ARG A 436 -1.81 -1.16 14.88
C ARG A 436 -2.32 -2.17 13.85
N GLY A 437 -1.43 -3.03 13.36
CA GLY A 437 -1.74 -4.09 12.41
C GLY A 437 -2.56 -3.69 11.17
N PHE A 438 -3.29 -4.67 10.64
CA PHE A 438 -4.08 -4.63 9.42
C PHE A 438 -5.55 -4.99 9.69
N ASN A 439 -6.44 -4.81 8.71
CA ASN A 439 -7.83 -5.30 8.78
C ASN A 439 -8.05 -6.48 7.86
N SER A 440 -9.29 -6.97 7.88
CA SER A 440 -9.72 -8.13 7.13
C SER A 440 -11.11 -7.98 6.49
N LEU A 441 -11.35 -8.82 5.50
CA LEU A 441 -12.69 -9.09 4.96
C LEU A 441 -13.13 -10.49 5.39
N PHE A 442 -14.44 -10.69 5.54
CA PHE A 442 -15.03 -12.02 5.69
C PHE A 442 -16.02 -12.31 4.57
N ALA A 443 -15.62 -13.15 3.63
CA ALA A 443 -16.43 -13.58 2.50
C ALA A 443 -17.35 -14.74 2.90
N THR A 444 -18.66 -14.52 2.82
CA THR A 444 -19.68 -15.51 3.19
C THR A 444 -20.44 -16.02 1.96
N ALA A 445 -21.03 -17.21 2.08
CA ALA A 445 -21.70 -17.88 0.97
C ALA A 445 -22.92 -17.12 0.46
N SER A 446 -23.76 -16.61 1.36
CA SER A 446 -25.08 -16.06 1.08
C SER A 446 -25.45 -14.95 2.07
N ILE A 447 -26.48 -14.16 1.74
CA ILE A 447 -27.02 -13.11 2.63
C ILE A 447 -27.45 -13.70 4.00
N PRO A 448 -28.17 -14.84 4.06
CA PRO A 448 -28.46 -15.51 5.33
C PRO A 448 -27.22 -15.82 6.17
N ALA A 449 -26.13 -16.29 5.54
CA ALA A 449 -24.86 -16.52 6.22
C ALA A 449 -24.26 -15.24 6.78
N ALA A 450 -24.19 -14.17 5.98
CA ALA A 450 -23.67 -12.88 6.39
C ALA A 450 -24.42 -12.32 7.62
N ARG A 451 -25.76 -12.42 7.59
CA ARG A 451 -26.64 -12.00 8.70
C ARG A 451 -26.38 -12.82 9.96
N ALA A 452 -26.29 -14.13 9.82
CA ALA A 452 -26.06 -15.04 10.95
C ALA A 452 -24.70 -14.80 11.61
N TYR A 453 -23.65 -14.60 10.80
CA TYR A 453 -22.33 -14.24 11.31
C TYR A 453 -22.32 -12.90 12.02
N TYR A 454 -22.97 -11.87 11.46
CA TYR A 454 -23.04 -10.54 12.09
C TYR A 454 -23.69 -10.59 13.48
N GLU A 455 -24.83 -11.29 13.61
CA GLU A 455 -25.51 -11.47 14.90
C GLU A 455 -24.67 -12.31 15.87
N GLU A 456 -23.97 -13.33 15.38
CA GLU A 456 -23.10 -14.17 16.23
C GLU A 456 -21.88 -13.40 16.74
N PHE A 457 -21.28 -12.55 15.91
CA PHE A 457 -20.25 -11.61 16.35
C PHE A 457 -20.78 -10.63 17.40
N ARG A 458 -22.01 -10.13 17.23
CA ARG A 458 -22.63 -9.24 18.21
C ARG A 458 -22.80 -9.96 19.55
N ARG A 459 -23.40 -11.15 19.53
CA ARG A 459 -23.65 -12.01 20.70
C ARG A 459 -22.36 -12.33 21.47
N GLN A 460 -21.30 -12.72 20.77
CA GLN A 460 -20.02 -13.07 21.41
C GLN A 460 -19.25 -11.86 21.94
N GLN A 461 -19.59 -10.63 21.53
CA GLN A 461 -18.92 -9.40 21.96
C GLN A 461 -19.68 -8.59 23.02
N GLU A 462 -20.97 -8.89 23.26
CA GLU A 462 -21.85 -8.17 24.21
C GLU A 462 -21.31 -8.12 25.65
N GLY A 463 -20.36 -8.98 26.02
CA GLY A 463 -19.71 -9.02 27.35
C GLY A 463 -18.24 -8.60 27.40
N LEU A 464 -17.62 -8.23 26.26
CA LEU A 464 -16.18 -7.91 26.24
C LEU A 464 -15.90 -6.45 26.64
N PRO A 465 -14.72 -6.17 27.23
CA PRO A 465 -14.18 -4.81 27.33
C PRO A 465 -14.08 -4.11 25.97
N SER A 466 -14.20 -2.78 25.94
CA SER A 466 -14.22 -2.01 24.69
C SER A 466 -12.95 -2.15 23.85
N ASP A 467 -11.81 -2.34 24.49
CA ASP A 467 -10.49 -2.56 23.88
C ASP A 467 -10.32 -3.96 23.24
N GLN A 468 -11.16 -4.92 23.62
CA GLN A 468 -11.18 -6.28 23.06
C GLN A 468 -12.27 -6.48 22.00
N ARG A 469 -13.13 -5.48 21.78
CA ARG A 469 -14.17 -5.53 20.75
C ARG A 469 -13.59 -5.19 19.39
N LEU A 470 -13.97 -5.97 18.40
CA LEU A 470 -13.75 -5.70 16.99
C LEU A 470 -14.84 -4.78 16.46
N THR A 471 -14.44 -3.78 15.67
CA THR A 471 -15.39 -2.97 14.91
C THR A 471 -15.75 -3.69 13.61
N ILE A 472 -17.03 -4.06 13.47
CA ILE A 472 -17.51 -4.92 12.39
C ILE A 472 -18.51 -4.17 11.52
N GLY A 473 -18.23 -4.11 10.21
CA GLY A 473 -19.17 -3.68 9.19
C GLY A 473 -19.78 -4.86 8.43
N ILE A 474 -20.89 -4.62 7.74
CA ILE A 474 -21.52 -5.61 6.84
C ILE A 474 -22.05 -4.93 5.59
N VAL A 475 -21.81 -5.53 4.43
CA VAL A 475 -22.37 -5.01 3.17
C VAL A 475 -22.71 -6.14 2.21
N TYR A 476 -23.91 -6.07 1.65
CA TYR A 476 -24.42 -6.97 0.62
C TYR A 476 -25.55 -6.29 -0.14
N SER A 477 -25.83 -6.77 -1.35
CA SER A 477 -27.04 -6.41 -2.09
C SER A 477 -27.55 -7.57 -2.96
N TYR A 478 -28.64 -7.32 -3.69
CA TYR A 478 -29.28 -8.29 -4.56
C TYR A 478 -28.42 -8.62 -5.78
N ALA A 479 -28.20 -9.91 -6.05
CA ALA A 479 -27.59 -10.40 -7.28
C ALA A 479 -28.59 -11.19 -8.12
N ALA A 480 -28.76 -10.80 -9.39
CA ALA A 480 -29.46 -11.62 -10.36
C ALA A 480 -28.62 -12.88 -10.66
N ASN A 481 -29.22 -14.07 -10.55
CA ASN A 481 -28.56 -15.38 -10.69
C ASN A 481 -27.59 -15.77 -9.55
N ALA A 482 -27.92 -15.46 -8.30
CA ALA A 482 -27.15 -15.90 -7.13
C ALA A 482 -26.96 -17.42 -7.02
N ASP A 483 -27.83 -18.22 -7.67
CA ASP A 483 -27.82 -19.69 -7.65
C ASP A 483 -26.87 -20.33 -8.68
N ALA A 484 -26.12 -19.54 -9.46
CA ALA A 484 -25.15 -20.09 -10.42
C ALA A 484 -23.93 -20.68 -9.69
N PRO A 485 -23.53 -21.94 -9.95
CA PRO A 485 -22.48 -22.61 -9.20
C PRO A 485 -21.11 -21.94 -9.39
N GLY A 486 -20.59 -21.33 -8.31
CA GLY A 486 -19.19 -21.16 -7.88
C GLY A 486 -18.13 -20.55 -8.80
N GLU A 487 -18.33 -20.48 -10.12
CA GLU A 487 -17.31 -20.05 -11.07
C GLU A 487 -17.21 -18.52 -11.16
N THR A 488 -18.33 -17.80 -11.08
CA THR A 488 -18.44 -16.34 -11.21
C THR A 488 -19.05 -15.72 -9.96
N LEU A 489 -18.42 -14.69 -9.39
CA LEU A 489 -19.04 -13.86 -8.34
C LEU A 489 -20.23 -13.12 -8.95
N ALA A 490 -21.44 -13.39 -8.46
CA ALA A 490 -22.67 -12.84 -9.04
C ALA A 490 -22.72 -11.30 -8.97
N ASP A 491 -23.44 -10.69 -9.91
CA ASP A 491 -23.53 -9.24 -10.03
C ASP A 491 -24.53 -8.65 -9.04
N GLU A 492 -24.02 -8.20 -7.89
CA GLU A 492 -24.80 -7.44 -6.90
C GLU A 492 -25.07 -6.00 -7.37
N THR A 493 -26.33 -5.58 -7.37
CA THR A 493 -26.73 -4.20 -7.71
C THR A 493 -26.51 -3.27 -6.53
N VAL A 494 -25.98 -2.06 -6.72
CA VAL A 494 -25.86 -1.05 -5.64
C VAL A 494 -27.22 -0.49 -5.19
N ASP A 495 -28.33 -0.99 -5.75
CA ASP A 495 -29.69 -0.62 -5.35
C ASP A 495 -30.26 -1.65 -4.36
N PRO A 496 -30.34 -1.34 -3.06
CA PRO A 496 -30.87 -2.25 -2.05
C PRO A 496 -32.40 -2.42 -2.14
N THR A 497 -33.11 -1.68 -3.01
CA THR A 497 -34.56 -1.85 -3.19
C THR A 497 -34.95 -3.19 -3.81
N ALA A 498 -34.00 -3.85 -4.47
CA ALA A 498 -34.17 -5.18 -5.04
C ALA A 498 -34.03 -6.33 -4.02
N LEU A 499 -33.61 -6.03 -2.78
CA LEU A 499 -33.52 -7.01 -1.70
C LEU A 499 -34.91 -7.46 -1.23
N SER A 500 -34.97 -8.66 -0.63
CA SER A 500 -36.16 -9.08 0.11
C SER A 500 -36.44 -8.11 1.27
N VAL A 501 -37.70 -8.03 1.70
CA VAL A 501 -38.10 -7.16 2.83
C VAL A 501 -37.28 -7.51 4.08
N ASP A 502 -37.08 -8.79 4.36
CA ASP A 502 -36.34 -9.25 5.52
C ASP A 502 -34.85 -8.90 5.45
N ASP A 503 -34.22 -9.07 4.28
CA ASP A 503 -32.80 -8.75 4.08
C ASP A 503 -32.53 -7.26 4.15
N ARG A 504 -33.46 -6.45 3.61
CA ARG A 504 -33.39 -4.99 3.69
C ARG A 504 -33.63 -4.48 5.11
N ASN A 505 -34.59 -5.05 5.83
CA ASN A 505 -34.85 -4.71 7.24
C ASN A 505 -33.66 -5.06 8.14
N PHE A 506 -32.96 -6.16 7.85
CA PHE A 506 -31.72 -6.48 8.54
C PHE A 506 -30.63 -5.45 8.23
N LEU A 507 -30.42 -5.14 6.95
CA LEU A 507 -29.40 -4.18 6.52
C LEU A 507 -29.65 -2.79 7.13
N ASP A 508 -30.91 -2.35 7.20
CA ASP A 508 -31.30 -1.10 7.85
C ASP A 508 -30.94 -1.08 9.35
N ARG A 509 -31.12 -2.20 10.06
CA ARG A 509 -30.66 -2.33 11.46
C ARG A 509 -29.14 -2.24 11.57
N ALA A 510 -28.40 -2.95 10.71
CA ALA A 510 -26.95 -2.88 10.71
C ALA A 510 -26.41 -1.48 10.37
N ILE A 511 -27.06 -0.77 9.43
CA ILE A 511 -26.72 0.63 9.11
C ILE A 511 -27.04 1.56 10.28
N LYS A 512 -28.11 1.30 11.05
CA LYS A 512 -28.40 2.05 12.28
C LYS A 512 -27.34 1.84 13.36
N ASP A 513 -26.89 0.61 13.56
CA ASP A 513 -25.78 0.31 14.47
C ASP A 513 -24.52 1.09 14.04
N TYR A 514 -24.21 1.07 12.74
CA TYR A 514 -23.10 1.81 12.16
C TYR A 514 -23.23 3.34 12.35
N ASN A 515 -24.42 3.89 12.10
CA ASN A 515 -24.71 5.30 12.28
C ASN A 515 -24.51 5.74 13.73
N GLN A 516 -24.97 4.91 14.68
CA GLN A 516 -24.76 5.14 16.11
C GLN A 516 -23.29 5.11 16.49
N GLN A 517 -22.53 4.16 15.95
CA GLN A 517 -21.10 4.02 16.24
C GLN A 517 -20.28 5.20 15.70
N PHE A 518 -20.59 5.68 14.50
CA PHE A 518 -19.76 6.66 13.78
C PHE A 518 -20.33 8.07 13.68
N GLY A 519 -21.50 8.33 14.27
CA GLY A 519 -22.17 9.63 14.22
C GLY A 519 -22.59 10.02 12.80
N THR A 520 -23.10 9.06 12.02
CA THR A 520 -23.56 9.25 10.63
C THR A 520 -25.07 9.05 10.52
N ALA A 521 -25.65 9.26 9.32
CA ALA A 521 -27.10 9.23 9.11
C ALA A 521 -27.46 8.61 7.74
N TYR A 522 -26.87 7.45 7.44
CA TYR A 522 -27.18 6.70 6.21
C TYR A 522 -28.46 5.86 6.35
N ASP A 523 -29.04 5.46 5.22
CA ASP A 523 -30.22 4.61 5.16
C ASP A 523 -30.17 3.63 3.97
N THR A 524 -31.22 2.82 3.79
CA THR A 524 -31.31 1.85 2.67
C THR A 524 -32.00 2.44 1.43
N SER A 525 -32.05 3.76 1.25
CA SER A 525 -32.37 4.36 -0.06
C SER A 525 -31.17 4.19 -1.02
N ALA A 526 -31.37 4.39 -2.32
CA ALA A 526 -30.27 4.28 -3.29
C ALA A 526 -29.12 5.28 -2.98
N GLU A 527 -29.45 6.53 -2.67
CA GLU A 527 -28.47 7.56 -2.32
C GLU A 527 -27.85 7.34 -0.93
N GLY A 528 -28.67 6.95 0.06
CA GLY A 528 -28.19 6.66 1.42
C GLY A 528 -27.25 5.46 1.45
N PHE A 529 -27.55 4.40 0.69
CA PHE A 529 -26.72 3.21 0.61
C PHE A 529 -25.43 3.46 -0.16
N GLU A 530 -25.46 4.27 -1.23
CA GLU A 530 -24.25 4.70 -1.93
C GLU A 530 -23.32 5.46 -0.96
N GLY A 531 -23.85 6.40 -0.19
CA GLY A 531 -23.10 7.12 0.84
C GLY A 531 -22.55 6.19 1.94
N TYR A 532 -23.31 5.19 2.38
CA TYR A 532 -22.87 4.16 3.32
C TYR A 532 -21.70 3.34 2.76
N TYR A 533 -21.84 2.84 1.53
CA TYR A 533 -20.81 2.03 0.86
C TYR A 533 -19.49 2.80 0.72
N GLU A 534 -19.55 4.07 0.35
CA GLU A 534 -18.37 4.94 0.26
C GLU A 534 -17.69 5.16 1.62
N ASP A 535 -18.47 5.45 2.66
CA ASP A 535 -17.92 5.68 4.00
C ASP A 535 -17.33 4.39 4.57
N LEU A 536 -18.00 3.26 4.39
CA LEU A 536 -17.52 1.95 4.78
C LEU A 536 -16.18 1.61 4.11
N SER A 537 -16.08 1.83 2.79
CA SER A 537 -14.85 1.63 2.02
C SER A 537 -13.70 2.53 2.50
N ARG A 538 -13.99 3.80 2.79
CA ARG A 538 -13.02 4.76 3.34
C ARG A 538 -12.54 4.32 4.73
N ARG A 539 -13.45 3.95 5.62
CA ARG A 539 -13.14 3.53 6.99
C ARG A 539 -12.40 2.19 7.05
N LEU A 540 -12.66 1.30 6.09
CA LEU A 540 -11.87 0.10 5.90
C LEU A 540 -10.45 0.46 5.43
N THR A 541 -10.29 1.48 4.58
CA THR A 541 -8.95 1.90 4.12
C THR A 541 -8.15 2.60 5.23
N ASP A 542 -8.78 3.45 6.03
CA ASP A 542 -8.14 4.26 7.07
C ASP A 542 -7.95 3.55 8.42
N ARG A 543 -8.37 2.27 8.51
CA ARG A 543 -8.27 1.40 9.70
C ARG A 543 -9.23 1.77 10.84
N SER A 544 -10.30 2.53 10.58
CA SER A 544 -11.38 2.75 11.56
C SER A 544 -12.30 1.53 11.72
N ILE A 545 -12.27 0.58 10.77
CA ILE A 545 -13.01 -0.69 10.82
C ILE A 545 -12.02 -1.86 10.73
N ASP A 546 -12.30 -2.89 11.53
CA ASP A 546 -11.44 -4.07 11.67
C ASP A 546 -11.81 -5.19 10.73
N LEU A 547 -13.11 -5.46 10.62
CA LEU A 547 -13.65 -6.54 9.82
C LEU A 547 -14.88 -6.06 9.04
N VAL A 548 -14.97 -6.40 7.76
CA VAL A 548 -16.22 -6.23 6.99
C VAL A 548 -16.69 -7.58 6.47
N ILE A 549 -17.93 -7.93 6.82
CA ILE A 549 -18.62 -9.13 6.34
C ILE A 549 -19.23 -8.81 4.97
N VAL A 550 -18.92 -9.64 3.97
CA VAL A 550 -19.34 -9.45 2.59
C VAL A 550 -19.89 -10.73 1.97
N VAL A 551 -20.73 -10.60 0.95
CA VAL A 551 -21.17 -11.73 0.11
C VAL A 551 -20.37 -11.77 -1.19
N ASN A 552 -20.57 -10.80 -2.10
CA ASN A 552 -19.72 -10.61 -3.27
C ASN A 552 -19.12 -9.19 -3.38
N MET A 553 -19.69 -8.20 -2.68
CA MET A 553 -19.12 -6.85 -2.62
C MET A 553 -17.71 -6.84 -2.04
N PHE A 554 -16.88 -5.88 -2.49
CA PHE A 554 -15.45 -5.76 -2.16
C PHE A 554 -14.53 -6.94 -2.53
N LEU A 555 -15.06 -8.06 -3.04
CA LEU A 555 -14.23 -9.15 -3.59
C LEU A 555 -13.69 -8.82 -5.00
N THR A 556 -14.33 -7.87 -5.68
CA THR A 556 -13.90 -7.24 -6.93
C THR A 556 -13.86 -5.72 -6.75
N GLY A 557 -13.01 -5.02 -7.50
CA GLY A 557 -12.96 -3.53 -7.51
C GLY A 557 -12.31 -2.86 -6.29
N PHE A 558 -12.52 -3.35 -5.06
CA PHE A 558 -12.02 -2.70 -3.83
C PHE A 558 -10.49 -2.80 -3.67
N ASP A 559 -9.78 -1.67 -3.58
CA ASP A 559 -8.33 -1.65 -3.42
C ASP A 559 -7.88 -1.00 -2.11
N SER A 560 -7.27 -1.79 -1.23
CA SER A 560 -6.67 -1.29 0.02
C SER A 560 -5.29 -1.92 0.28
N LYS A 561 -4.30 -1.07 0.56
CA LYS A 561 -2.95 -1.52 0.96
C LYS A 561 -2.90 -2.03 2.40
N THR A 562 -3.83 -1.57 3.24
CA THR A 562 -3.86 -1.84 4.69
C THR A 562 -4.67 -3.09 5.06
N LEU A 563 -5.26 -3.75 4.06
CA LEU A 563 -5.97 -5.02 4.21
C LEU A 563 -5.03 -6.20 3.96
N ASN A 564 -4.83 -7.07 4.95
CA ASN A 564 -3.92 -8.21 4.81
C ASN A 564 -4.59 -9.59 4.90
N THR A 565 -5.80 -9.68 5.46
CA THR A 565 -6.43 -10.98 5.76
C THR A 565 -7.79 -11.11 5.10
N LEU A 566 -8.07 -12.27 4.51
CA LEU A 566 -9.38 -12.65 3.98
C LEU A 566 -9.82 -13.95 4.65
N TRP A 567 -10.90 -13.87 5.42
CA TRP A 567 -11.61 -15.02 5.96
C TRP A 567 -12.61 -15.52 4.92
N VAL A 568 -12.69 -16.83 4.68
CA VAL A 568 -13.49 -17.40 3.58
C VAL A 568 -14.37 -18.53 4.09
N ASP A 569 -15.67 -18.28 4.14
CA ASP A 569 -16.73 -19.30 4.24
C ASP A 569 -17.64 -19.24 3.00
N LYS A 570 -17.01 -19.32 1.83
CA LYS A 570 -17.65 -19.25 0.52
C LYS A 570 -16.99 -20.23 -0.44
N SER A 571 -17.78 -20.86 -1.31
CA SER A 571 -17.25 -21.70 -2.39
C SER A 571 -16.71 -20.79 -3.50
N LEU A 572 -15.40 -20.56 -3.51
CA LEU A 572 -14.70 -19.77 -4.52
C LEU A 572 -14.03 -20.72 -5.52
N ARG A 573 -14.17 -20.45 -6.82
CA ARG A 573 -13.47 -21.20 -7.88
C ARG A 573 -12.85 -20.28 -8.91
N ALA A 574 -11.87 -20.81 -9.65
CA ALA A 574 -11.25 -20.18 -10.81
C ALA A 574 -10.97 -18.68 -10.62
N HIS A 575 -11.60 -17.81 -11.43
CA HIS A 575 -11.32 -16.38 -11.42
C HIS A 575 -11.85 -15.66 -10.16
N GLY A 576 -13.01 -16.08 -9.64
CA GLY A 576 -13.57 -15.50 -8.41
C GLY A 576 -12.64 -15.71 -7.21
N LEU A 577 -11.97 -16.87 -7.16
CA LEU A 577 -10.96 -17.18 -6.14
C LEU A 577 -9.77 -16.21 -6.22
N ILE A 578 -9.12 -16.09 -7.39
CA ILE A 578 -7.94 -15.21 -7.53
C ILE A 578 -8.29 -13.74 -7.29
N GLN A 579 -9.47 -13.27 -7.71
CA GLN A 579 -9.90 -11.89 -7.51
C GLN A 579 -10.08 -11.55 -6.03
N ALA A 580 -10.74 -12.45 -5.29
CA ALA A 580 -10.96 -12.34 -3.86
C ALA A 580 -9.62 -12.38 -3.11
N TYR A 581 -8.76 -13.37 -3.39
CA TYR A 581 -7.46 -13.49 -2.71
C TYR A 581 -6.58 -12.27 -2.95
N SER A 582 -6.58 -11.74 -4.18
CA SER A 582 -5.83 -10.54 -4.57
C SER A 582 -6.28 -9.25 -3.88
N ARG A 583 -7.30 -9.27 -3.01
CA ARG A 583 -7.59 -8.14 -2.11
C ARG A 583 -6.53 -7.97 -1.02
N THR A 584 -5.81 -9.04 -0.67
CA THR A 584 -4.88 -9.05 0.46
C THR A 584 -3.41 -8.80 0.06
N ASN A 585 -3.05 -9.00 -1.21
CA ASN A 585 -1.64 -9.06 -1.65
C ASN A 585 -1.04 -7.72 -2.11
N ARG A 586 -1.62 -6.58 -1.73
CA ARG A 586 -1.05 -5.26 -2.02
C ARG A 586 0.14 -4.95 -1.14
N ILE A 587 1.21 -4.43 -1.76
CA ILE A 587 2.42 -3.99 -1.06
C ILE A 587 2.14 -2.71 -0.28
N LEU A 588 2.63 -2.68 0.95
CA LEU A 588 2.61 -1.50 1.80
C LEU A 588 4.01 -1.16 2.32
N ASN A 589 4.63 -2.07 3.06
CA ASN A 589 5.89 -1.88 3.78
C ASN A 589 6.55 -3.25 4.09
N SER A 590 7.66 -3.25 4.83
CA SER A 590 8.39 -4.49 5.20
C SER A 590 7.61 -5.43 6.14
N VAL A 591 6.62 -4.89 6.88
CA VAL A 591 5.77 -5.65 7.81
C VAL A 591 4.82 -6.59 7.07
N LYS A 592 4.22 -6.11 5.98
CA LYS A 592 3.27 -6.85 5.16
C LYS A 592 4.00 -7.68 4.11
N THR A 593 4.26 -8.95 4.43
CA THR A 593 5.06 -9.85 3.59
C THR A 593 4.23 -10.76 2.67
N TYR A 594 2.96 -10.99 2.99
CA TYR A 594 2.03 -11.82 2.22
C TYR A 594 0.58 -11.37 2.43
N GLY A 595 -0.31 -11.84 1.57
CA GLY A 595 -1.76 -11.82 1.80
C GLY A 595 -2.19 -13.09 2.52
N ASN A 596 -2.89 -12.96 3.64
CA ASN A 596 -3.31 -14.09 4.46
C ASN A 596 -4.74 -14.51 4.12
N ILE A 597 -4.94 -15.78 3.80
CA ILE A 597 -6.23 -16.36 3.44
C ILE A 597 -6.54 -17.48 4.43
N VAL A 598 -7.68 -17.41 5.09
CA VAL A 598 -8.12 -18.45 6.03
C VAL A 598 -9.44 -19.01 5.55
N CYS A 599 -9.44 -20.27 5.13
CA CYS A 599 -10.60 -20.95 4.55
C CYS A 599 -11.24 -21.89 5.58
N PHE A 600 -12.54 -21.72 5.80
CA PHE A 600 -13.37 -22.62 6.64
C PHE A 600 -14.06 -23.72 5.83
N ARG A 601 -13.61 -23.91 4.59
CA ARG A 601 -14.03 -24.93 3.63
C ARG A 601 -12.79 -25.49 2.95
N ASP A 602 -12.87 -26.73 2.50
CA ASP A 602 -11.84 -27.27 1.62
C ASP A 602 -11.92 -26.58 0.25
N LEU A 603 -10.93 -25.75 -0.05
CA LEU A 603 -10.74 -25.07 -1.33
C LEU A 603 -9.36 -25.38 -1.92
N GLN A 604 -8.68 -26.44 -1.44
CA GLN A 604 -7.31 -26.74 -1.84
C GLN A 604 -7.21 -27.05 -3.34
N GLU A 605 -8.00 -28.01 -3.82
CA GLU A 605 -8.04 -28.37 -5.24
C GLU A 605 -8.42 -27.17 -6.11
N ALA A 606 -9.45 -26.42 -5.70
CA ALA A 606 -9.91 -25.23 -6.42
C ALA A 606 -8.84 -24.12 -6.50
N THR A 607 -7.99 -24.03 -5.49
CA THR A 607 -6.85 -23.08 -5.43
C THR A 607 -5.74 -23.51 -6.38
N ASP A 608 -5.35 -24.79 -6.33
CA ASP A 608 -4.30 -25.34 -7.20
C ASP A 608 -4.69 -25.21 -8.69
N GLU A 609 -5.94 -25.53 -9.03
CA GLU A 609 -6.48 -25.35 -10.37
C GLU A 609 -6.44 -23.88 -10.83
N ALA A 610 -6.84 -22.95 -9.95
CA ALA A 610 -6.84 -21.52 -10.28
C ALA A 610 -5.41 -20.98 -10.49
N ILE A 611 -4.45 -21.39 -9.65
CA ILE A 611 -3.04 -20.98 -9.79
C ILE A 611 -2.45 -21.56 -11.08
N ALA A 612 -2.71 -22.82 -11.38
CA ALA A 612 -2.25 -23.46 -12.62
C ALA A 612 -2.82 -22.75 -13.87
N LEU A 613 -4.10 -22.33 -13.80
CA LEU A 613 -4.76 -21.64 -14.92
C LEU A 613 -4.24 -20.22 -15.14
N PHE A 614 -3.97 -19.46 -14.08
CA PHE A 614 -3.61 -18.04 -14.17
C PHE A 614 -2.11 -17.72 -14.00
N GLY A 615 -1.29 -18.72 -13.70
CA GLY A 615 0.16 -18.64 -13.67
C GLY A 615 0.78 -19.51 -14.75
N ASN A 616 1.11 -20.75 -14.37
CA ASN A 616 1.60 -21.88 -15.17
C ASN A 616 1.66 -23.11 -14.22
N LYS A 617 1.86 -24.34 -14.70
CA LYS A 617 1.93 -25.54 -13.82
C LYS A 617 3.04 -25.47 -12.76
N ASP A 618 4.15 -24.80 -13.06
CA ASP A 618 5.28 -24.63 -12.13
C ASP A 618 5.12 -23.42 -11.18
N ALA A 619 3.98 -22.71 -11.24
CA ALA A 619 3.76 -21.45 -10.52
C ALA A 619 3.46 -21.60 -9.03
N GLY A 620 3.07 -22.80 -8.57
CA GLY A 620 2.60 -23.04 -7.20
C GLY A 620 3.57 -22.53 -6.14
N GLY A 621 4.86 -22.84 -6.28
CA GLY A 621 5.91 -22.44 -5.33
C GLY A 621 6.30 -20.96 -5.35
N ILE A 622 5.83 -20.19 -6.35
CA ILE A 622 6.05 -18.73 -6.42
C ILE A 622 4.85 -17.99 -5.84
N VAL A 623 3.63 -18.49 -6.11
CA VAL A 623 2.39 -17.82 -5.71
C VAL A 623 2.05 -18.04 -4.25
N LEU A 624 2.33 -19.25 -3.74
CA LEU A 624 2.12 -19.63 -2.35
C LEU A 624 3.42 -19.53 -1.56
N LEU A 625 3.29 -19.21 -0.27
CA LEU A 625 4.41 -19.34 0.67
C LEU A 625 4.88 -20.80 0.74
N LYS A 626 6.17 -20.98 1.07
CA LYS A 626 6.72 -22.31 1.35
C LYS A 626 6.02 -22.95 2.56
N PRO A 627 6.02 -24.28 2.66
CA PRO A 627 5.57 -24.99 3.85
C PRO A 627 6.27 -24.48 5.12
N TYR A 628 5.53 -24.53 6.24
CA TYR A 628 6.02 -24.11 7.56
C TYR A 628 7.40 -24.70 7.91
N GLN A 629 7.57 -26.01 7.69
CA GLN A 629 8.80 -26.74 8.02
C GLN A 629 10.02 -26.23 7.26
N GLU A 630 9.87 -25.78 6.02
CA GLU A 630 10.99 -25.22 5.26
C GLU A 630 11.46 -23.89 5.84
N TYR A 631 10.51 -23.00 6.22
CA TYR A 631 10.85 -21.75 6.89
C TYR A 631 11.44 -21.98 8.28
N LEU A 632 10.90 -22.95 9.04
CA LEU A 632 11.41 -23.29 10.36
C LEU A 632 12.84 -23.81 10.27
N GLN A 633 13.15 -24.71 9.32
CA GLN A 633 14.51 -25.21 9.12
C GLN A 633 15.49 -24.09 8.75
N GLU A 634 15.10 -23.18 7.85
CA GLU A 634 15.92 -22.01 7.49
C GLU A 634 16.15 -21.09 8.70
N TYR A 635 15.11 -20.87 9.51
CA TYR A 635 15.17 -20.08 10.74
C TYR A 635 16.08 -20.69 11.80
N LEU A 636 15.92 -21.98 12.08
CA LEU A 636 16.75 -22.72 13.03
C LEU A 636 18.22 -22.75 12.59
N SER A 637 18.47 -22.94 11.29
CA SER A 637 19.83 -22.88 10.73
C SER A 637 20.45 -21.49 10.93
N LYS A 638 19.70 -20.42 10.72
CA LYS A 638 20.19 -19.04 10.91
C LYS A 638 20.42 -18.69 12.38
N ILE A 639 19.59 -19.20 13.30
CA ILE A 639 19.84 -19.06 14.74
C ILE A 639 21.09 -19.83 15.15
N ALA A 640 21.28 -21.05 14.65
CA ALA A 640 22.48 -21.82 14.94
C ALA A 640 23.75 -21.10 14.45
N GLU A 641 23.70 -20.51 13.24
CA GLU A 641 24.78 -19.67 12.70
C GLU A 641 25.02 -18.45 13.60
N LEU A 642 23.98 -17.71 13.99
CA LEU A 642 24.09 -16.55 14.88
C LEU A 642 24.71 -16.92 16.23
N ARG A 643 24.16 -17.93 16.92
CA ARG A 643 24.63 -18.38 18.24
C ARG A 643 26.05 -18.97 18.21
N SER A 644 26.53 -19.43 17.06
CA SER A 644 27.89 -19.92 16.91
C SER A 644 28.94 -18.81 16.86
N ALA A 645 28.53 -17.61 16.45
CA ALA A 645 29.42 -16.47 16.21
C ALA A 645 29.21 -15.31 17.20
N PHE A 646 28.04 -15.22 17.82
CA PHE A 646 27.65 -14.10 18.70
C PHE A 646 26.86 -14.62 19.89
N GLU A 647 27.30 -14.31 21.11
CA GLU A 647 26.50 -14.56 22.32
C GLU A 647 25.54 -13.39 22.60
N PRO A 648 24.33 -13.64 23.15
CA PRO A 648 23.41 -12.57 23.51
C PRO A 648 24.02 -11.61 24.55
N GLY A 649 23.94 -10.31 24.30
CA GLY A 649 24.41 -9.27 25.22
C GLY A 649 25.93 -9.00 25.19
N GLU A 650 26.70 -9.72 24.38
CA GLU A 650 28.12 -9.45 24.19
C GLU A 650 28.34 -8.23 23.28
N ARG A 651 29.38 -7.44 23.57
CA ARG A 651 29.77 -6.31 22.74
C ARG A 651 30.52 -6.79 21.51
N ILE A 652 30.08 -6.36 20.33
CA ILE A 652 30.71 -6.70 19.05
C ILE A 652 31.68 -5.58 18.66
N ASP A 653 32.98 -5.82 18.85
CA ASP A 653 33.99 -4.77 18.70
C ASP A 653 34.53 -4.59 17.27
N SER A 654 34.53 -5.64 16.45
CA SER A 654 35.05 -5.57 15.08
C SER A 654 33.98 -5.15 14.09
N GLU A 655 34.27 -4.19 13.20
CA GLU A 655 33.33 -3.75 12.14
C GLU A 655 32.88 -4.89 11.23
N LEU A 656 33.75 -5.86 10.93
CA LEU A 656 33.39 -7.04 10.14
C LEU A 656 32.38 -7.91 10.89
N ALA A 657 32.62 -8.15 12.19
CA ALA A 657 31.72 -8.93 13.02
C ALA A 657 30.37 -8.21 13.24
N GLN A 658 30.37 -6.87 13.37
CA GLN A 658 29.15 -6.07 13.40
C GLN A 658 28.36 -6.22 12.10
N LYS A 659 29.04 -6.20 10.95
CA LYS A 659 28.41 -6.39 9.64
C LYS A 659 27.75 -7.77 9.52
N ASP A 660 28.48 -8.82 9.89
CA ASP A 660 28.00 -10.19 9.85
C ASP A 660 26.81 -10.40 10.79
N PHE A 661 26.87 -9.81 11.99
CA PHE A 661 25.75 -9.81 12.94
C PHE A 661 24.50 -9.14 12.36
N ILE A 662 24.63 -7.95 11.77
CA ILE A 662 23.49 -7.21 11.20
C ILE A 662 22.85 -8.02 10.06
N GLN A 663 23.65 -8.67 9.21
CA GLN A 663 23.11 -9.51 8.13
C GLN A 663 22.39 -10.75 8.66
N ALA A 664 22.99 -11.44 9.63
CA ALA A 664 22.43 -12.64 10.24
C ALA A 664 21.13 -12.34 11.01
N PHE A 665 21.16 -11.35 11.90
CA PHE A 665 19.99 -10.98 12.70
C PHE A 665 18.87 -10.36 11.85
N GLY A 666 19.21 -9.56 10.83
CA GLY A 666 18.24 -9.06 9.85
C GLY A 666 17.51 -10.18 9.10
N ALA A 667 18.19 -11.28 8.76
CA ALA A 667 17.56 -12.46 8.17
C ALA A 667 16.61 -13.16 9.16
N ILE A 668 17.03 -13.30 10.41
CA ILE A 668 16.21 -13.87 11.50
C ILE A 668 14.95 -13.03 11.73
N LEU A 669 15.04 -11.70 11.74
CA LEU A 669 13.88 -10.81 11.87
C LEU A 669 12.86 -11.01 10.74
N ARG A 670 13.33 -11.15 9.50
CA ARG A 670 12.45 -11.41 8.33
C ARG A 670 11.77 -12.77 8.43
N LEU A 671 12.52 -13.83 8.75
CA LEU A 671 11.99 -15.19 8.91
C LEU A 671 10.99 -15.26 10.07
N ARG A 672 11.34 -14.69 11.22
CA ARG A 672 10.46 -14.62 12.40
C ARG A 672 9.16 -13.87 12.09
N ASN A 673 9.21 -12.74 11.36
CA ASN A 673 8.01 -12.00 10.94
C ASN A 673 7.09 -12.78 9.99
N ILE A 674 7.60 -13.80 9.30
CA ILE A 674 6.78 -14.76 8.54
C ILE A 674 6.24 -15.84 9.47
N LEU A 675 7.13 -16.45 10.28
CA LEU A 675 6.84 -17.57 11.15
C LEU A 675 5.85 -17.26 12.27
N THR A 676 5.85 -16.04 12.83
CA THR A 676 4.90 -15.59 13.88
C THR A 676 3.44 -15.66 13.50
N SER A 677 3.15 -15.85 12.22
CA SER A 677 1.78 -16.04 11.76
C SER A 677 1.31 -17.49 11.81
N PHE A 678 2.22 -18.46 11.84
CA PHE A 678 1.90 -19.88 11.94
C PHE A 678 1.57 -20.22 13.39
N ASP A 679 0.47 -20.95 13.58
CA ASP A 679 -0.12 -21.19 14.89
C ASP A 679 0.82 -22.04 15.77
N ASP A 680 1.60 -22.95 15.17
CA ASP A 680 2.57 -23.83 15.84
C ASP A 680 3.89 -23.13 16.24
N PHE A 681 4.22 -21.98 15.63
CA PHE A 681 5.54 -21.37 15.79
C PHE A 681 5.87 -20.95 17.23
N ALA A 682 4.86 -20.54 18.01
CA ALA A 682 5.09 -20.14 19.39
C ALA A 682 5.71 -21.27 20.25
N ALA A 683 5.43 -22.53 19.92
CA ALA A 683 6.00 -23.69 20.62
C ALA A 683 7.38 -24.08 20.07
N ASP A 684 7.64 -23.82 18.78
CA ASP A 684 8.87 -24.20 18.08
C ASP A 684 9.94 -23.08 18.06
N ASP A 685 9.64 -21.88 18.57
CA ASP A 685 10.59 -20.77 18.67
C ASP A 685 11.68 -21.08 19.73
N VAL A 686 12.88 -21.39 19.25
CA VAL A 686 14.05 -21.73 20.09
C VAL A 686 14.77 -20.50 20.67
N LEU A 687 14.35 -19.30 20.27
CA LEU A 687 14.93 -18.05 20.74
C LEU A 687 14.09 -17.52 21.91
N SER A 688 14.68 -17.47 23.11
CA SER A 688 13.98 -16.94 24.27
C SER A 688 13.61 -15.47 24.07
N GLU A 689 12.54 -14.99 24.72
CA GLU A 689 12.18 -13.56 24.65
C GLU A 689 13.33 -12.65 25.12
N ALA A 690 14.12 -13.12 26.10
CA ALA A 690 15.29 -12.41 26.62
C ALA A 690 16.40 -12.34 25.56
N ASP A 691 16.82 -13.48 25.00
CA ASP A 691 17.87 -13.55 23.97
C ASP A 691 17.50 -12.68 22.76
N PHE A 692 16.24 -12.74 22.34
CA PHE A 692 15.76 -11.92 21.23
C PHE A 692 15.81 -10.43 21.54
N ALA A 693 15.43 -10.04 22.76
CA ALA A 693 15.50 -8.64 23.19
C ALA A 693 16.95 -8.15 23.24
N ASP A 694 17.88 -8.98 23.70
CA ASP A 694 19.30 -8.64 23.79
C ASP A 694 19.91 -8.47 22.39
N TYR A 695 19.72 -9.42 21.48
CA TYR A 695 20.18 -9.27 20.10
C TYR A 695 19.52 -8.08 19.39
N ARG A 696 18.24 -7.82 19.68
CA ARG A 696 17.54 -6.65 19.16
C ARG A 696 18.15 -5.35 19.67
N SER A 697 18.51 -5.29 20.95
CA SER A 697 19.20 -4.12 21.53
C SER A 697 20.51 -3.87 20.80
N THR A 698 21.38 -4.90 20.71
CA THR A 698 22.66 -4.81 19.98
C THR A 698 22.46 -4.34 18.54
N TYR A 699 21.43 -4.85 17.87
CA TYR A 699 21.11 -4.48 16.50
C TYR A 699 20.70 -3.01 16.34
N VAL A 700 19.96 -2.45 17.30
CA VAL A 700 19.61 -1.02 17.30
C VAL A 700 20.79 -0.15 17.70
N ASP A 701 21.55 -0.56 18.71
CA ASP A 701 22.72 0.20 19.17
C ASP A 701 23.72 0.35 18.01
N LEU A 702 23.95 -0.70 17.23
CA LEU A 702 24.76 -0.66 16.01
C LEU A 702 24.15 0.25 14.93
N TYR A 703 22.83 0.26 14.78
CA TYR A 703 22.15 1.16 13.84
C TYR A 703 22.37 2.63 14.22
N ASP A 704 22.19 2.97 15.50
CA ASP A 704 22.34 4.34 15.99
C ASP A 704 23.81 4.77 15.97
N GLU A 705 24.74 3.90 16.35
CA GLU A 705 26.19 4.17 16.29
C GLU A 705 26.64 4.47 14.86
N LEU A 706 26.26 3.62 13.88
CA LEU A 706 26.60 3.84 12.47
C LEU A 706 25.92 5.09 11.90
N ARG A 707 24.68 5.38 12.31
CA ARG A 707 23.98 6.60 11.93
C ARG A 707 24.66 7.85 12.48
N HIS A 708 25.19 7.82 13.70
CA HIS A 708 25.94 8.94 14.28
C HIS A 708 27.32 9.12 13.66
N ARG A 709 28.04 8.03 13.34
CA ARG A 709 29.34 8.09 12.64
C ARG A 709 29.23 8.67 11.23
N SER A 710 28.20 8.29 10.47
CA SER A 710 27.94 8.83 9.12
C SER A 710 27.60 10.33 9.10
N ALA A 711 27.23 10.92 10.24
CA ALA A 711 27.05 12.37 10.38
C ALA A 711 28.38 13.13 10.64
N SER A 712 29.43 12.44 11.08
CA SER A 712 30.73 13.03 11.46
C SER A 712 31.87 12.80 10.45
N GLU A 713 31.87 11.73 9.67
CA GLU A 713 32.96 11.38 8.74
C GLU A 713 32.55 11.49 7.27
N LYS A 714 33.47 11.98 6.41
CA LYS A 714 33.21 12.31 4.98
C LYS A 714 33.46 11.17 3.99
N GLU A 715 33.96 10.02 4.45
CA GLU A 715 34.19 8.84 3.61
C GLU A 715 33.61 7.61 4.31
N ASP A 716 32.41 7.20 3.92
CA ASP A 716 31.73 6.02 4.47
C ASP A 716 32.29 4.74 3.81
N ILE A 717 32.81 3.82 4.64
CA ILE A 717 33.26 2.47 4.23
C ILE A 717 32.22 1.40 4.65
N ASN A 718 31.23 1.73 5.47
CA ASN A 718 30.22 0.81 6.02
C ASN A 718 28.89 0.73 5.22
N ASP A 719 28.90 1.17 3.96
CA ASP A 719 27.76 1.34 3.04
C ASP A 719 27.04 0.04 2.57
N ASP A 720 27.46 -1.13 3.02
CA ASP A 720 26.91 -2.43 2.57
C ASP A 720 25.79 -2.98 3.48
N LEU A 721 25.40 -2.24 4.52
CA LEU A 721 24.53 -2.73 5.58
C LEU A 721 23.10 -2.21 5.45
N VAL A 722 22.15 -3.14 5.23
CA VAL A 722 20.72 -2.84 5.16
C VAL A 722 20.05 -3.24 6.46
N PHE A 723 19.53 -2.26 7.20
CA PHE A 723 18.83 -2.50 8.45
C PHE A 723 17.31 -2.69 8.28
N GLU A 724 16.75 -3.76 8.87
CA GLU A 724 15.30 -4.00 8.97
C GLU A 724 14.62 -3.25 10.13
N ILE A 725 14.83 -1.93 10.24
CA ILE A 725 14.28 -1.09 11.32
C ILE A 725 12.73 -1.12 11.35
N GLU A 726 12.13 -1.29 10.18
CA GLU A 726 10.75 -1.74 9.93
C GLU A 726 10.21 -2.71 10.99
N LEU A 727 10.92 -3.84 11.06
CA LEU A 727 10.57 -5.02 11.85
C LEU A 727 10.94 -4.85 13.32
N VAL A 728 12.00 -4.10 13.61
CA VAL A 728 12.41 -3.81 14.99
C VAL A 728 11.39 -2.91 15.69
N LYS A 729 10.87 -1.90 14.99
CA LYS A 729 9.81 -1.00 15.50
C LYS A 729 8.48 -1.70 15.79
N GLN A 730 8.30 -2.93 15.31
CA GLN A 730 7.07 -3.71 15.54
C GLN A 730 6.87 -4.09 17.00
N VAL A 731 7.96 -4.26 17.76
CA VAL A 731 7.94 -4.72 19.15
C VAL A 731 8.18 -3.55 20.11
N GLU A 732 7.90 -2.33 19.67
CA GLU A 732 8.04 -1.16 20.54
C GLU A 732 7.04 -1.26 21.69
N VAL A 733 7.61 -1.49 22.88
CA VAL A 733 6.94 -1.23 24.13
C VAL A 733 6.64 0.27 24.16
N GLY A 734 5.36 0.61 24.05
CA GLY A 734 4.88 1.98 24.23
C GLY A 734 4.83 2.36 25.70
N VAL A 735 4.76 3.67 25.96
CA VAL A 735 4.61 4.20 27.33
C VAL A 735 3.38 3.59 28.01
N ASP A 736 2.29 3.36 27.27
CA ASP A 736 1.07 2.73 27.80
C ASP A 736 1.29 1.33 28.38
N TYR A 737 2.15 0.51 27.75
CA TYR A 737 2.49 -0.82 28.27
C TYR A 737 3.37 -0.71 29.51
N ILE A 738 4.28 0.27 29.56
CA ILE A 738 5.04 0.56 30.78
C ILE A 738 4.10 0.98 31.91
N LEU A 739 3.13 1.86 31.65
CA LEU A 739 2.14 2.28 32.64
C LEU A 739 1.27 1.10 33.11
N MET A 740 0.94 0.16 32.21
CA MET A 740 0.27 -1.09 32.58
C MET A 740 1.14 -1.95 33.51
N LEU A 741 2.44 -2.11 33.22
CA LEU A 741 3.37 -2.83 34.10
C LEU A 741 3.49 -2.12 35.46
N VAL A 742 3.55 -0.79 35.49
CA VAL A 742 3.53 0.00 36.73
C VAL A 742 2.28 -0.30 37.54
N GLU A 743 1.11 -0.32 36.91
CA GLU A 743 -0.17 -0.63 37.58
C GLU A 743 -0.23 -2.08 38.09
N GLN A 744 0.31 -3.05 37.34
CA GLN A 744 0.40 -4.45 37.78
C GLN A 744 1.32 -4.62 38.99
N HIS A 745 2.50 -3.99 38.99
CA HIS A 745 3.47 -4.06 40.09
C HIS A 745 3.07 -3.22 41.31
N ARG A 746 2.09 -2.31 41.13
CA ARG A 746 1.49 -1.50 42.21
C ARG A 746 0.50 -2.30 43.06
N ALA A 747 -0.10 -3.37 42.54
CA ALA A 747 -1.06 -4.22 43.23
C ALA A 747 -0.42 -5.04 44.37
N GLY A 748 -0.04 -4.38 45.47
CA GLY A 748 0.47 -5.05 46.67
C GLY A 748 1.43 -4.27 47.58
N LYS A 749 1.77 -3.00 47.30
CA LYS A 749 2.76 -2.22 48.09
C LYS A 749 2.18 -0.92 48.68
N ALA A 750 2.58 -0.60 49.92
CA ALA A 750 2.18 0.64 50.62
C ALA A 750 3.03 1.86 50.18
N ASP A 751 2.53 3.07 50.47
CA ASP A 751 3.23 4.33 50.19
C ASP A 751 4.37 4.58 51.21
N GLY A 752 5.59 4.90 50.74
CA GLY A 752 6.63 5.52 51.59
C GLY A 752 8.06 4.93 51.62
N GLU A 753 8.41 3.91 50.84
CA GLU A 753 9.82 3.42 50.74
C GLU A 753 10.38 3.62 49.34
N ASP A 754 11.70 3.81 49.21
CA ASP A 754 12.44 3.88 47.94
C ASP A 754 12.04 2.69 47.04
N ARG A 755 11.17 2.96 46.06
CA ARG A 755 10.66 1.93 45.17
C ARG A 755 11.72 1.63 44.13
N GLU A 756 12.38 0.49 44.26
CA GLU A 756 13.21 -0.05 43.19
C GLU A 756 12.35 -0.24 41.93
N VAL A 757 12.87 0.22 40.79
CA VAL A 757 12.22 0.04 39.49
C VAL A 757 12.22 -1.47 39.20
N PRO A 758 11.06 -2.12 39.00
CA PRO A 758 11.00 -3.53 38.68
C PRO A 758 11.92 -3.88 37.50
N VAL A 759 12.63 -5.00 37.62
CA VAL A 759 13.57 -5.48 36.58
C VAL A 759 12.84 -5.63 35.24
N GLU A 760 11.57 -6.03 35.24
CA GLU A 760 10.72 -6.12 34.05
C GLU A 760 10.50 -4.76 33.37
N ILE A 761 10.27 -3.69 34.13
CA ILE A 761 10.12 -2.33 33.58
C ILE A 761 11.45 -1.83 33.03
N THR A 762 12.55 -2.08 33.75
CA THR A 762 13.90 -1.71 33.28
C THR A 762 14.26 -2.43 31.98
N ARG A 763 13.96 -3.74 31.88
CA ARG A 763 14.15 -4.53 30.66
C ARG A 763 13.24 -4.04 29.52
N ALA A 764 11.98 -3.72 29.81
CA ALA A 764 11.04 -3.21 28.83
C ALA A 764 11.49 -1.87 28.23
N ILE A 765 11.99 -0.94 29.05
CA ILE A 765 12.58 0.33 28.61
C ILE A 765 13.86 0.08 27.80
N ALA A 766 14.77 -0.76 28.30
CA ALA A 766 16.02 -1.08 27.59
C ALA A 766 15.76 -1.70 26.22
N SER A 767 14.69 -2.49 26.10
CA SER A 767 14.30 -3.15 24.85
C SER A 767 13.65 -2.21 23.82
N SER A 768 13.31 -0.96 24.17
CA SER A 768 12.56 -0.02 23.33
C SER A 768 13.38 1.25 23.04
N PRO A 769 13.89 1.43 21.80
CA PRO A 769 14.76 2.55 21.44
C PRO A 769 14.10 3.93 21.62
N THR A 770 12.78 4.01 21.38
CA THR A 770 12.01 5.24 21.53
C THR A 770 11.77 5.64 22.99
N LEU A 771 12.04 4.75 23.94
CA LEU A 771 11.95 5.00 25.38
C LEU A 771 13.30 5.31 26.02
N HIS A 772 14.44 5.10 25.34
CA HIS A 772 15.77 5.38 25.89
C HIS A 772 15.94 6.86 26.29
N SER A 773 15.51 7.79 25.42
CA SER A 773 15.54 9.23 25.70
C SER A 773 14.57 9.67 26.79
N LYS A 774 13.69 8.77 27.23
CA LYS A 774 12.64 8.95 28.23
C LYS A 774 12.86 8.10 29.48
N ARG A 775 13.96 7.33 29.52
CA ARG A 775 14.22 6.30 30.53
C ARG A 775 14.19 6.89 31.93
N ASP A 776 14.90 7.99 32.12
CA ASP A 776 14.97 8.70 33.39
C ASP A 776 13.62 9.26 33.81
N LEU A 777 12.82 9.83 32.89
CA LEU A 777 11.45 10.29 33.19
C LEU A 777 10.56 9.15 33.67
N ILE A 778 10.68 7.97 33.04
CA ILE A 778 9.91 6.79 33.41
C ILE A 778 10.39 6.23 34.76
N GLU A 779 11.70 6.10 34.97
CA GLU A 779 12.27 5.61 36.22
C GLU A 779 11.94 6.55 37.40
N ASP A 780 12.02 7.87 37.20
CA ASP A 780 11.64 8.87 38.18
C ASP A 780 10.15 8.77 38.52
N PHE A 781 9.29 8.61 37.52
CA PHE A 781 7.85 8.44 37.74
C PHE A 781 7.53 7.16 38.51
N VAL A 782 8.17 6.03 38.15
CA VAL A 782 7.99 4.75 38.87
C VAL A 782 8.34 4.91 40.35
N ARG A 783 9.35 5.73 40.67
CA ARG A 783 9.72 6.05 42.06
C ARG A 783 8.73 6.99 42.74
N SER A 784 8.14 7.94 42.00
CA SER A 784 7.27 9.00 42.56
C SER A 784 5.78 8.68 42.56
N VAL A 785 5.33 7.65 41.84
CA VAL A 785 3.90 7.32 41.66
C VAL A 785 3.24 6.96 43.01
N SER A 786 2.03 7.45 43.27
CA SER A 786 1.29 7.13 44.51
C SER A 786 0.56 5.78 44.40
N ALA A 787 0.40 5.09 45.53
CA ALA A 787 -0.48 3.92 45.63
C ALA A 787 -1.98 4.30 45.51
N LYS A 788 -2.37 5.58 45.48
CA LYS A 788 -3.75 6.04 45.29
C LYS A 788 -3.91 6.91 44.03
N GLY A 789 -4.98 6.68 43.26
CA GLY A 789 -5.30 7.42 42.02
C GLY A 789 -5.03 6.65 40.73
N ASP A 790 -5.46 7.16 39.58
CA ASP A 790 -5.18 6.56 38.26
C ASP A 790 -3.72 6.81 37.85
N VAL A 791 -3.01 5.77 37.37
CA VAL A 791 -1.60 5.90 36.97
C VAL A 791 -1.44 6.78 35.73
N SER A 792 -2.40 6.75 34.80
CA SER A 792 -2.34 7.55 33.58
C SER A 792 -2.51 9.04 33.89
N GLU A 793 -3.42 9.40 34.79
CA GLU A 793 -3.57 10.78 35.28
C GLU A 793 -2.33 11.28 36.03
N GLN A 794 -1.76 10.44 36.92
CA GLN A 794 -0.53 10.79 37.63
C GLN A 794 0.66 10.96 36.69
N TRP A 795 0.77 10.13 35.65
CA TRP A 795 1.79 10.25 34.61
C TRP A 795 1.65 11.57 33.84
N ARG A 796 0.42 11.95 33.45
CA ARG A 796 0.17 13.24 32.78
C ARG A 796 0.56 14.43 33.66
N ALA A 797 0.21 14.39 34.94
CA ALA A 797 0.58 15.43 35.89
C ALA A 797 2.12 15.52 36.04
N PHE A 798 2.77 14.39 36.26
CA PHE A 798 4.23 14.30 36.39
C PHE A 798 4.97 14.86 35.17
N ILE A 799 4.54 14.46 33.96
CA ILE A 799 5.14 14.95 32.72
C ILE A 799 4.89 16.44 32.52
N THR A 800 3.71 16.95 32.89
CA THR A 800 3.39 18.38 32.81
C THR A 800 4.32 19.20 33.71
N ASP A 801 4.51 18.76 34.94
CA ASP A 801 5.39 19.42 35.92
C ASP A 801 6.86 19.38 35.48
N ARG A 802 7.34 18.22 34.99
CA ARG A 802 8.70 18.07 34.47
C ARG A 802 8.97 18.90 33.22
N ARG A 803 8.02 18.96 32.28
CA ARG A 803 8.10 19.83 31.09
C ARG A 803 8.30 21.29 31.50
N GLU A 804 7.49 21.76 32.43
CA GLU A 804 7.53 23.15 32.87
C GLU A 804 8.83 23.49 33.61
N ALA A 805 9.31 22.59 34.48
CA ALA A 805 10.57 22.75 35.20
C ALA A 805 11.78 22.79 34.25
N GLU A 806 11.94 21.77 33.40
CA GLU A 806 13.10 21.69 32.48
C GLU A 806 13.11 22.83 31.45
N LEU A 807 11.93 23.29 30.99
CA LEU A 807 11.83 24.45 30.09
C LEU A 807 12.23 25.75 30.81
N THR A 808 11.80 25.93 32.06
CA THR A 808 12.16 27.11 32.87
C THR A 808 13.65 27.16 33.14
N ASP A 809 14.25 26.02 33.48
CA ASP A 809 15.70 25.90 33.69
C ASP A 809 16.48 26.21 32.42
N MET A 810 16.03 25.72 31.26
CA MET A 810 16.65 26.04 29.97
C MET A 810 16.56 27.53 29.63
N ILE A 811 15.40 28.15 29.87
CA ILE A 811 15.20 29.60 29.67
C ILE A 811 16.16 30.39 30.57
N GLY A 812 16.31 29.99 31.83
CA GLY A 812 17.22 30.62 32.80
C GLY A 812 18.70 30.44 32.45
N ALA A 813 19.13 29.21 32.15
CA ALA A 813 20.53 28.87 31.89
C ALA A 813 21.09 29.58 30.65
N GLU A 814 20.28 29.70 29.60
CA GLU A 814 20.70 30.33 28.34
C GLU A 814 20.28 31.81 28.22
N ASN A 815 19.60 32.35 29.25
CA ASN A 815 19.01 33.69 29.26
C ASN A 815 18.15 33.96 28.01
N LEU A 816 17.23 33.05 27.74
CA LEU A 816 16.35 33.09 26.58
C LEU A 816 15.19 34.06 26.82
N GLN A 817 14.62 34.59 25.73
CA GLN A 817 13.39 35.37 25.81
C GLN A 817 12.20 34.44 26.03
N GLU A 818 11.68 34.45 27.26
CA GLU A 818 10.65 33.52 27.71
C GLU A 818 9.39 33.45 26.82
N PRO A 819 8.74 34.57 26.44
CA PRO A 819 7.51 34.49 25.63
C PRO A 819 7.75 33.87 24.24
N GLY A 820 8.87 34.18 23.60
CA GLY A 820 9.21 33.62 22.30
C GLY A 820 9.65 32.16 22.38
N THR A 821 10.35 31.80 23.45
CA THR A 821 10.81 30.42 23.70
C THR A 821 9.63 29.49 23.95
N ARG A 822 8.71 29.87 24.85
CA ARG A 822 7.50 29.08 25.14
C ARG A 822 6.61 28.89 23.90
N ASN A 823 6.42 29.95 23.11
CA ASN A 823 5.65 29.86 21.86
C ASN A 823 6.33 28.95 20.82
N LEU A 824 7.66 29.03 20.69
CA LEU A 824 8.40 28.17 19.76
C LEU A 824 8.32 26.70 20.20
N VAL A 825 8.48 26.43 21.50
CA VAL A 825 8.38 25.07 22.07
C VAL A 825 6.97 24.51 21.90
N ALA A 826 5.91 25.29 22.19
CA ALA A 826 4.54 24.85 21.99
C ALA A 826 4.24 24.52 20.52
N ALA A 827 4.72 25.35 19.58
CA ALA A 827 4.62 25.06 18.15
C ALA A 827 5.44 23.82 17.76
N ALA A 828 6.67 23.69 18.25
CA ALA A 828 7.56 22.57 17.95
C ALA A 828 7.08 21.23 18.53
N MET A 829 6.42 21.24 19.69
CA MET A 829 5.78 20.05 20.28
C MET A 829 4.61 19.57 19.42
N ARG A 830 3.71 20.49 19.01
CA ARG A 830 2.60 20.19 18.11
C ARG A 830 3.06 19.70 16.74
N ASP A 831 4.11 20.32 16.19
CA ASP A 831 4.58 20.08 14.82
C ASP A 831 5.67 18.98 14.77
N GLY A 832 6.13 18.52 15.93
CA GLY A 832 7.08 17.42 16.14
C GLY A 832 8.52 17.68 15.71
N VAL A 833 8.89 18.92 15.39
CA VAL A 833 10.24 19.34 14.97
C VAL A 833 10.47 20.80 15.37
N VAL A 834 11.69 21.15 15.79
CA VAL A 834 12.09 22.55 16.03
C VAL A 834 12.47 23.23 14.71
N PRO A 835 11.80 24.32 14.29
CA PRO A 835 12.14 25.04 13.06
C PRO A 835 13.55 25.64 13.12
N THR A 836 14.41 25.24 12.19
CA THR A 836 15.77 25.77 12.04
C THR A 836 15.83 27.07 11.24
N ASP A 837 14.82 27.27 10.37
CA ASP A 837 14.71 28.39 9.44
C ASP A 837 13.57 29.35 9.80
N GLY A 838 13.78 30.65 9.57
CA GLY A 838 12.79 31.71 9.81
C GLY A 838 13.17 32.71 10.92
N THR A 839 12.26 33.64 11.21
CA THR A 839 12.48 34.72 12.20
C THR A 839 12.20 34.33 13.64
N ALA A 840 11.64 33.14 13.89
CA ALA A 840 11.22 32.68 15.22
C ALA A 840 12.37 32.66 16.24
N MET A 841 13.56 32.22 15.83
CA MET A 841 14.76 32.23 16.70
C MET A 841 15.23 33.63 17.11
N ASN A 842 14.83 34.68 16.38
CA ASN A 842 15.16 36.05 16.79
C ASN A 842 14.40 36.49 18.05
N ASN A 843 13.24 35.87 18.32
CA ASN A 843 12.41 36.12 19.49
C ASN A 843 12.74 35.18 20.66
N VAL A 844 13.70 34.27 20.48
CA VAL A 844 14.17 33.30 21.50
C VAL A 844 15.52 33.71 22.05
N LEU A 845 16.44 34.12 21.18
CA LEU A 845 17.79 34.52 21.59
C LEU A 845 17.79 35.87 22.31
N PRO A 846 18.69 36.05 23.29
CA PRO A 846 18.91 37.36 23.90
C PRO A 846 19.42 38.39 22.88
N ARG A 847 19.36 39.68 23.23
CA ARG A 847 19.82 40.77 22.36
C ARG A 847 21.34 40.69 22.16
N MET A 848 21.75 40.07 21.06
CA MET A 848 23.16 39.93 20.65
C MET A 848 23.41 40.62 19.30
N SER A 849 24.54 41.29 19.15
CA SER A 849 24.93 41.92 17.89
C SER A 849 25.16 40.87 16.80
N ARG A 850 24.68 41.15 15.58
CA ARG A 850 24.85 40.27 14.40
C ARG A 850 26.25 40.38 13.77
N PHE A 851 27.05 41.36 14.18
CA PHE A 851 28.31 41.74 13.51
C PHE A 851 29.52 41.74 14.45
N HIS A 852 29.40 41.22 15.68
CA HIS A 852 30.50 41.21 16.64
C HIS A 852 31.43 40.01 16.39
N ARG A 853 32.74 40.26 16.25
CA ARG A 853 33.76 39.21 16.32
C ARG A 853 33.96 38.82 17.78
N PRO A 854 33.91 37.52 18.15
CA PRO A 854 34.01 37.11 19.54
C PRO A 854 35.36 37.52 20.15
N VAL A 855 35.31 38.10 21.36
CA VAL A 855 36.48 38.28 22.24
C VAL A 855 36.73 36.95 22.96
N ALA A 856 37.97 36.68 23.38
CA ALA A 856 38.32 35.45 24.08
C ALA A 856 37.41 35.22 25.30
N GLY A 857 36.55 34.19 25.23
CA GLY A 857 35.60 33.82 26.28
C GLY A 857 34.11 34.06 25.97
N GLU A 858 33.74 34.72 24.85
CA GLU A 858 32.33 34.94 24.47
C GLU A 858 31.93 34.17 23.20
N ASP A 859 30.79 33.47 23.25
CA ASP A 859 30.22 32.77 22.09
C ASP A 859 29.68 33.74 21.03
N SER A 860 29.94 33.45 19.75
CA SER A 860 29.28 34.17 18.67
C SER A 860 27.77 33.90 18.66
N ARG A 861 26.98 34.83 18.09
CA ARG A 861 25.52 34.66 17.95
C ARG A 861 25.15 33.36 17.22
N GLU A 862 25.97 32.92 16.27
CA GLU A 862 25.75 31.68 15.52
C GLU A 862 26.02 30.43 16.37
N VAL A 863 27.09 30.43 17.17
CA VAL A 863 27.42 29.32 18.08
C VAL A 863 26.32 29.17 19.14
N LYS A 864 25.88 30.28 19.75
CA LYS A 864 24.78 30.25 20.72
C LYS A 864 23.46 29.85 20.08
N LYS A 865 23.16 30.30 18.85
CA LYS A 865 21.98 29.86 18.09
C LYS A 865 21.99 28.34 17.87
N ALA A 866 23.12 27.77 17.45
CA ALA A 866 23.26 26.34 17.22
C ALA A 866 23.09 25.54 18.52
N ARG A 867 23.70 25.99 19.63
CA ARG A 867 23.54 25.34 20.95
C ARG A 867 22.11 25.36 21.45
N VAL A 868 21.43 26.52 21.37
CA VAL A 868 20.03 26.65 21.80
C VAL A 868 19.09 25.82 20.91
N LEU A 869 19.33 25.76 19.61
CA LEU A 869 18.56 24.89 18.70
C LEU A 869 18.74 23.41 19.04
N ALA A 870 19.97 22.96 19.32
CA ALA A 870 20.24 21.60 19.73
C ALA A 870 19.55 21.27 21.06
N ALA A 871 19.59 22.18 22.04
CA ALA A 871 18.93 22.02 23.33
C ALA A 871 17.39 21.94 23.19
N LEU A 872 16.79 22.84 22.39
CA LEU A 872 15.35 22.81 22.12
C LEU A 872 14.93 21.55 21.36
N ALA A 873 15.74 21.09 20.40
CA ALA A 873 15.47 19.86 19.65
C ALA A 873 15.52 18.63 20.57
N ALA A 874 16.51 18.57 21.46
CA ALA A 874 16.62 17.51 22.47
C ALA A 874 15.42 17.53 23.43
N TYR A 875 15.00 18.72 23.89
CA TYR A 875 13.83 18.87 24.76
C TYR A 875 12.54 18.42 24.07
N VAL A 876 12.31 18.81 22.82
CA VAL A 876 11.12 18.41 22.06
C VAL A 876 11.10 16.90 21.84
N GLU A 877 12.22 16.28 21.48
CA GLU A 877 12.30 14.83 21.27
C GLU A 877 12.10 14.06 22.57
N ARG A 878 12.63 14.55 23.69
CA ARG A 878 12.48 13.99 25.03
C ARG A 878 11.00 13.90 25.47
N PHE A 879 10.24 14.97 25.29
CA PHE A 879 8.84 15.03 25.72
C PHE A 879 7.83 14.63 24.63
N ARG A 880 8.29 14.30 23.43
CA ARG A 880 7.43 13.98 22.29
C ARG A 880 6.51 12.79 22.57
N GLY A 881 5.21 12.99 22.40
CA GLY A 881 4.20 11.95 22.61
C GLY A 881 4.03 11.55 24.08
N LEU A 882 4.47 12.38 25.02
CA LEU A 882 4.24 12.22 26.45
C LEU A 882 3.18 13.24 26.91
N GLY A 883 2.01 12.74 27.35
CA GLY A 883 0.96 13.55 27.97
C GLY A 883 -0.04 14.22 27.02
N GLU A 884 -0.12 13.82 25.75
CA GLU A 884 -1.09 14.33 24.77
C GLU A 884 -2.08 13.21 24.35
N GLU A 885 -3.36 13.54 24.20
CA GLU A 885 -4.39 12.69 23.57
C GLU A 885 -4.29 12.69 22.04
#